data_AF-A0A3D8QD53-F1
#
_entry.id   AF-A0A3D8QD53-F1
#
_cell.length_a   1.000
_cell.length_b   1.000
_cell.length_c   1.000
_cell.angle_alpha   90.00
_cell.angle_beta   90.00
_cell.angle_gamma   90.00
#
_symmetry.space_group_name_H-M   'P 1'
#
loop_
_entity.id
_entity.type
_entity.pdbx_description
1 polymer ?
#
loop_
_entity_poly.entity_id
_entity_poly.type
_entity_poly.pdbx_seq_one_letter_code
_entity_poly.pdbx_strand_id
1 'polypeptide(L)'
;MSASASQSVTWSEEELKSKVGQLFIVGFHDHVPNEDIRSLITTYKIGSIVLFQRNVATAVQLLELTNSLQEIARSSGHDQSLFIGIDQENGLVTRIKAPIAAQLPGSMALGATGDPNNAFEVASATAATLASFGINMNYAPIADVNSEPKNPVIGVRSPSDDPETVGRFVSAQIAGLRQGGIVPCVKHFPGHGDTAVDSHYGLPVITKSRQSLDNCELVPFRRAVAQGVESIMTAHIALPGLSDPRPGEKLDEVPASLNPKAIDILRKEMKYEGVIISDCLEMDGVRATYGTEKGAVMALKAGTDCVMICHTIAAQIGAIELVIEAVKSGELSQEAIEASVQRVRKLKEKYLAPDPIIPTSSLAEMDSRIAEQTRLASIMYEKSTTLVRSEPGSLPLKAAPEAKIVFLSPGKAPLPGGAVDSGIEKTREPYTPSAYIDILRAEVPSAKDIRFLENVPLSTTEEKDIAEADAVIFATRNASLSAYQKDLGLALGKKLGSKMVVVATCDPYDFLEEVSEIKNYITIYEPTVPAFKAAVNFIFGKAKALGSLPVGTAINQHEVRIFDGSEKDITFVYDLYNKLFPQWAINRDLLTKLLNHPSGQHFVHEHGFCIAYLTNSGHGKITCVGVAEGHRNQGIGTELVTRAQEQLRGVAYMVGLGDLKSLGIGSVFPRFWPGVPIDFPQEVKEFFAHRGFQKHTTPTARDMYRDIRQEVAPAAVLDRVSKLDLTFAPLSPDKYEECITKQRANFKQIGWVQAYERLAAAGQHHEVMVAFLPDGSQVGWTLMCSASSVVGQDFAYLPLLPSGDKTGLIACVGVDASGRGKGVGLALLVKAMEDMRRRGMEGVCIDWVVIRGFYETLGFKPYWEYEGFDW
;
A
#
# COMPACT_ATOMS: atom_id res chain seq x y z
N MET A 1 -9.09 38.98 -6.17
CA MET A 1 -10.17 38.93 -5.17
C MET A 1 -9.51 38.78 -3.81
N SER A 2 -9.74 39.73 -2.92
CA SER A 2 -9.14 39.78 -1.58
C SER A 2 -9.64 38.63 -0.72
N ALA A 3 -8.73 37.82 -0.18
CA ALA A 3 -9.04 36.85 0.86
C ALA A 3 -9.53 37.61 2.10
N SER A 4 -10.76 37.34 2.54
CA SER A 4 -11.23 37.75 3.85
C SER A 4 -10.42 36.98 4.89
N ALA A 5 -9.64 37.68 5.70
CA ALA A 5 -9.07 37.10 6.91
C ALA A 5 -10.22 36.61 7.80
N SER A 6 -10.39 35.30 7.90
CA SER A 6 -11.29 34.71 8.90
C SER A 6 -10.72 35.03 10.28
N GLN A 7 -11.48 35.73 11.11
CA GLN A 7 -11.16 35.89 12.53
C GLN A 7 -11.12 34.48 13.14
N SER A 8 -9.93 34.00 13.52
CA SER A 8 -9.77 32.75 14.27
C SER A 8 -10.42 32.92 15.64
N VAL A 9 -11.51 32.20 15.90
CA VAL A 9 -12.17 32.18 17.20
C VAL A 9 -11.23 31.49 18.19
N THR A 10 -10.74 32.22 19.19
CA THR A 10 -9.91 31.65 20.27
C THR A 10 -10.74 30.67 21.09
N TRP A 11 -10.28 29.41 21.20
CA TRP A 11 -10.93 28.40 22.05
C TRP A 11 -10.91 28.78 23.53
N SER A 12 -11.96 28.42 24.25
CA SER A 12 -11.92 28.41 25.72
C SER A 12 -10.90 27.38 26.23
N GLU A 13 -10.49 27.50 27.49
CA GLU A 13 -9.54 26.56 28.08
C GLU A 13 -10.08 25.12 28.13
N GLU A 14 -11.39 24.97 28.37
CA GLU A 14 -12.06 23.66 28.37
C GLU A 14 -12.14 23.07 26.95
N GLU A 15 -12.45 23.89 25.94
CA GLU A 15 -12.47 23.46 24.54
C GLU A 15 -11.08 23.04 24.05
N LEU A 16 -10.03 23.82 24.39
CA LEU A 16 -8.66 23.48 24.04
C LEU A 16 -8.23 22.17 24.70
N LYS A 17 -8.49 22.01 26.00
CA LYS A 17 -8.17 20.76 26.72
C LYS A 17 -8.88 19.57 26.11
N SER A 18 -10.17 19.70 25.79
CA SER A 18 -10.96 18.65 25.16
C SER A 18 -10.41 18.25 23.78
N LYS A 19 -10.11 19.25 22.93
CA LYS A 19 -9.54 19.04 21.59
C LYS A 19 -8.18 18.37 21.64
N VAL A 20 -7.29 18.83 22.53
CA VAL A 20 -5.97 18.21 22.74
C VAL A 20 -6.13 16.77 23.24
N GLY A 21 -7.03 16.51 24.20
CA GLY A 21 -7.31 15.17 24.69
C GLY A 21 -7.66 14.16 23.60
N GLN A 22 -8.44 14.58 22.59
CA GLN A 22 -8.80 13.70 21.46
C GLN A 22 -7.59 13.23 20.63
N LEU A 23 -6.42 13.88 20.76
CA LEU A 23 -5.19 13.55 20.05
C LEU A 23 -4.26 12.61 20.85
N PHE A 24 -4.65 12.19 22.06
CA PHE A 24 -3.86 11.29 22.89
C PHE A 24 -4.41 9.87 22.88
N ILE A 25 -3.49 8.93 22.72
CA ILE A 25 -3.71 7.49 22.88
C ILE A 25 -2.95 7.05 24.12
N VAL A 26 -3.66 6.55 25.12
CA VAL A 26 -3.07 6.22 26.43
C VAL A 26 -3.33 4.77 26.82
N GLY A 27 -2.38 4.16 27.52
CA GLY A 27 -2.57 2.87 28.17
C GLY A 27 -2.64 3.01 29.68
N PHE A 28 -3.01 1.94 30.37
CA PHE A 28 -3.07 1.87 31.83
C PHE A 28 -2.78 0.44 32.33
N HIS A 29 -2.66 0.27 33.64
CA HIS A 29 -2.50 -1.03 34.31
C HIS A 29 -3.83 -1.46 34.92
N ASP A 30 -3.94 -2.72 35.34
CA ASP A 30 -5.15 -3.35 35.90
C ASP A 30 -6.15 -3.90 34.86
N HIS A 31 -7.04 -4.75 35.38
CA HIS A 31 -8.10 -5.44 34.64
C HIS A 31 -9.45 -4.70 34.68
N VAL A 32 -9.51 -3.55 35.37
CA VAL A 32 -10.69 -2.70 35.48
C VAL A 32 -10.25 -1.23 35.39
N PRO A 33 -11.13 -0.28 35.04
CA PRO A 33 -10.72 1.12 34.97
C PRO A 33 -10.37 1.65 36.37
N ASN A 34 -9.08 1.91 36.59
CA ASN A 34 -8.54 2.52 37.80
C ASN A 34 -8.69 4.05 37.78
N GLU A 35 -8.29 4.73 38.86
CA GLU A 35 -8.44 6.19 38.98
C GLU A 35 -7.61 6.96 37.94
N ASP A 36 -6.45 6.44 37.54
CA ASP A 36 -5.58 7.08 36.55
C ASP A 36 -6.30 7.21 35.20
N ILE A 37 -6.81 6.10 34.66
CA ILE A 37 -7.52 6.11 33.37
C ILE A 37 -8.86 6.86 33.48
N ARG A 38 -9.56 6.77 34.61
CA ARG A 38 -10.78 7.55 34.87
C ARG A 38 -10.49 9.04 34.76
N SER A 39 -9.45 9.52 35.43
CA SER A 39 -9.07 10.95 35.40
C SER A 39 -8.73 11.43 33.99
N LEU A 40 -8.00 10.62 33.21
CA LEU A 40 -7.69 10.95 31.81
C LEU A 40 -8.96 11.08 30.96
N ILE A 41 -9.92 10.15 31.11
CA ILE A 41 -11.19 10.18 30.36
C ILE A 41 -12.06 11.36 30.80
N THR A 42 -12.21 11.58 32.10
CA THR A 42 -13.17 12.55 32.63
C THR A 42 -12.65 13.98 32.54
N THR A 43 -11.39 14.21 32.91
CA THR A 43 -10.78 15.53 33.09
C THR A 43 -10.09 16.01 31.83
N TYR A 44 -9.30 15.13 31.19
CA TYR A 44 -8.53 15.46 30.01
C TYR A 44 -9.23 15.12 28.69
N LYS A 45 -10.41 14.46 28.76
CA LYS A 45 -11.22 14.06 27.60
C LYS A 45 -10.39 13.31 26.55
N ILE A 46 -9.56 12.36 26.99
CA ILE A 46 -8.76 11.54 26.07
C ILE A 46 -9.65 10.83 25.04
N GLY A 47 -9.23 10.80 23.77
CA GLY A 47 -10.05 10.24 22.69
C GLY A 47 -9.90 8.73 22.51
N SER A 48 -8.79 8.15 23.00
CA SER A 48 -8.34 6.83 22.59
C SER A 48 -7.56 6.11 23.69
N ILE A 49 -7.73 4.79 23.77
CA ILE A 49 -7.08 3.90 24.72
C ILE A 49 -6.36 2.79 23.97
N VAL A 50 -5.19 2.39 24.45
CA VAL A 50 -4.48 1.17 24.00
C VAL A 50 -4.43 0.14 25.13
N LEU A 51 -4.84 -1.09 24.82
CA LEU A 51 -4.79 -2.24 25.71
C LEU A 51 -3.56 -3.10 25.44
N PHE A 52 -3.05 -3.73 26.49
CA PHE A 52 -1.95 -4.68 26.47
C PHE A 52 -2.35 -6.00 27.12
N GLN A 53 -1.48 -7.01 27.06
CA GLN A 53 -1.72 -8.30 27.74
C GLN A 53 -2.01 -8.12 29.24
N ARG A 54 -1.42 -7.10 29.89
CA ARG A 54 -1.69 -6.74 31.30
C ARG A 54 -3.13 -6.32 31.60
N ASN A 55 -3.96 -6.07 30.59
CA ASN A 55 -5.37 -5.70 30.75
C ASN A 55 -6.33 -6.88 30.46
N VAL A 56 -5.79 -8.05 30.06
CA VAL A 56 -6.55 -9.21 29.59
C VAL A 56 -6.37 -10.36 30.58
N ALA A 57 -7.40 -10.65 31.37
CA ALA A 57 -7.44 -11.77 32.32
C ALA A 57 -8.42 -12.87 31.90
N THR A 58 -9.68 -12.51 31.62
CA THR A 58 -10.72 -13.44 31.17
C THR A 58 -11.60 -12.78 30.11
N ALA A 59 -12.36 -13.59 29.35
CA ALA A 59 -13.28 -13.08 28.33
C ALA A 59 -14.34 -12.12 28.92
N VAL A 60 -14.95 -12.51 30.05
CA VAL A 60 -15.95 -11.68 30.74
C VAL A 60 -15.34 -10.38 31.23
N GLN A 61 -14.17 -10.45 31.90
CA GLN A 61 -13.49 -9.27 32.40
C GLN A 61 -13.09 -8.31 31.28
N LEU A 62 -12.59 -8.81 30.15
CA LEU A 62 -12.18 -7.97 29.04
C LEU A 62 -13.38 -7.21 28.43
N LEU A 63 -14.51 -7.90 28.26
CA LEU A 63 -15.75 -7.28 27.78
C LEU A 63 -16.28 -6.23 28.77
N GLU A 64 -16.28 -6.54 30.07
CA GLU A 64 -16.69 -5.60 31.12
C GLU A 64 -15.77 -4.38 31.17
N LEU A 65 -14.46 -4.57 30.97
CA LEU A 65 -13.49 -3.50 30.93
C LEU A 65 -13.79 -2.52 29.80
N THR A 66 -13.93 -2.99 28.56
CA THR A 66 -14.17 -2.11 27.40
C THR A 66 -15.51 -1.40 27.50
N ASN A 67 -16.57 -2.09 27.93
CA ASN A 67 -17.87 -1.47 28.23
C ASN A 67 -17.76 -0.39 29.31
N SER A 68 -17.01 -0.64 30.39
CA SER A 68 -16.83 0.33 31.48
C SER A 68 -16.10 1.58 31.00
N LEU A 69 -15.08 1.43 30.15
CA LEU A 69 -14.35 2.58 29.57
C LEU A 69 -15.28 3.45 28.71
N GLN A 70 -16.13 2.84 27.87
CA GLN A 70 -17.11 3.57 27.07
C GLN A 70 -18.17 4.26 27.95
N GLU A 71 -18.63 3.60 29.01
CA GLU A 71 -19.61 4.16 29.94
C GLU A 71 -19.05 5.38 30.70
N ILE A 72 -17.78 5.32 31.12
CA ILE A 72 -17.09 6.46 31.75
C ILE A 72 -17.00 7.63 30.76
N ALA A 73 -16.65 7.38 29.50
CA ALA A 73 -16.60 8.45 28.48
C ALA A 73 -17.96 9.07 28.22
N ARG A 74 -18.99 8.23 28.04
CA ARG A 74 -20.37 8.67 27.81
C ARG A 74 -20.91 9.50 28.98
N SER A 75 -20.78 9.01 30.21
CA SER A 75 -21.23 9.73 31.41
C SER A 75 -20.45 11.02 31.67
N SER A 76 -19.22 11.11 31.15
CA SER A 76 -18.38 12.31 31.21
C SER A 76 -18.65 13.31 30.08
N GLY A 77 -19.66 13.09 29.24
CA GLY A 77 -20.07 14.03 28.18
C GLY A 77 -19.15 14.05 26.96
N HIS A 78 -18.54 12.91 26.59
CA HIS A 78 -17.84 12.80 25.31
C HIS A 78 -18.84 12.82 24.14
N ASP A 79 -18.53 13.59 23.09
CA ASP A 79 -19.37 13.68 21.87
C ASP A 79 -19.36 12.38 21.04
N GLN A 80 -18.28 11.61 21.12
CA GLN A 80 -18.09 10.36 20.38
C GLN A 80 -17.43 9.33 21.29
N SER A 81 -17.70 8.05 21.02
CA SER A 81 -17.09 6.92 21.72
C SER A 81 -15.55 6.94 21.65
N LEU A 82 -14.92 6.25 22.60
CA LEU A 82 -13.48 6.06 22.61
C LEU A 82 -13.06 5.11 21.50
N PHE A 83 -11.90 5.38 20.89
CA PHE A 83 -11.15 4.28 20.29
C PHE A 83 -10.56 3.42 21.41
N ILE A 84 -10.73 2.10 21.29
CA ILE A 84 -10.09 1.09 22.13
C ILE A 84 -9.28 0.22 21.20
N GLY A 85 -7.97 0.42 21.22
CA GLY A 85 -7.00 -0.23 20.35
C GLY A 85 -6.18 -1.31 21.05
N ILE A 86 -5.55 -2.19 20.27
CA ILE A 86 -4.66 -3.25 20.76
C ILE A 86 -3.63 -3.64 19.67
N ASP A 87 -2.48 -4.19 20.06
CA ASP A 87 -1.51 -4.81 19.14
C ASP A 87 -1.82 -6.30 18.93
N GLN A 88 -2.88 -6.63 18.20
CA GLN A 88 -3.22 -8.01 17.85
C GLN A 88 -2.71 -8.33 16.43
N GLU A 89 -1.38 -8.45 16.29
CA GLU A 89 -0.71 -8.80 15.03
C GLU A 89 -0.86 -10.30 14.68
N ASN A 90 -1.24 -11.12 15.67
CA ASN A 90 -1.20 -12.58 15.69
C ASN A 90 0.23 -13.15 15.70
N GLY A 91 0.35 -14.47 15.53
CA GLY A 91 1.62 -15.19 15.65
C GLY A 91 2.37 -14.82 16.92
N LEU A 92 3.59 -14.30 16.77
CA LEU A 92 4.47 -13.92 17.87
C LEU A 92 3.93 -12.78 18.76
N VAL A 93 3.20 -11.81 18.17
CA VAL A 93 2.66 -10.66 18.89
C VAL A 93 1.13 -10.79 18.97
N THR A 94 0.70 -11.47 20.02
CA THR A 94 -0.71 -11.78 20.32
C THR A 94 -1.00 -11.31 21.74
N ARG A 95 -2.04 -10.49 21.97
CA ARG A 95 -2.41 -10.01 23.32
C ARG A 95 -3.58 -10.80 23.90
N ILE A 96 -4.60 -11.06 23.09
CA ILE A 96 -5.72 -11.94 23.44
C ILE A 96 -5.33 -13.35 23.02
N LYS A 97 -4.90 -14.16 23.98
CA LYS A 97 -4.39 -15.52 23.78
C LYS A 97 -5.44 -16.57 24.17
N ALA A 98 -5.15 -17.84 23.86
CA ALA A 98 -5.93 -18.95 24.40
C ALA A 98 -5.93 -18.92 25.94
N PRO A 99 -7.06 -19.28 26.60
CA PRO A 99 -8.29 -19.83 26.02
C PRO A 99 -9.33 -18.77 25.57
N ILE A 100 -9.03 -17.47 25.63
CA ILE A 100 -9.99 -16.39 25.31
C ILE A 100 -10.19 -16.24 23.79
N ALA A 101 -9.15 -16.53 23.00
CA ALA A 101 -9.19 -16.53 21.55
C ALA A 101 -8.31 -17.65 20.98
N ALA A 102 -8.58 -18.05 19.73
CA ALA A 102 -7.71 -18.99 19.02
C ALA A 102 -6.36 -18.32 18.67
N GLN A 103 -5.29 -19.11 18.69
CA GLN A 103 -3.99 -18.68 18.15
C GLN A 103 -4.07 -18.71 16.62
N LEU A 104 -3.96 -17.53 16.00
CA LEU A 104 -3.94 -17.37 14.55
C LEU A 104 -2.49 -17.15 14.04
N PRO A 105 -2.19 -17.51 12.78
CA PRO A 105 -0.88 -17.29 12.18
C PRO A 105 -0.49 -15.82 12.06
N GLY A 106 0.80 -15.52 12.25
CA GLY A 106 1.40 -14.21 12.02
C GLY A 106 1.81 -13.98 10.56
N SER A 107 2.35 -12.79 10.29
CA SER A 107 2.57 -12.31 8.91
C SER A 107 3.51 -13.20 8.08
N MET A 108 4.67 -13.64 8.59
CA MET A 108 5.59 -14.46 7.79
C MET A 108 5.05 -15.86 7.52
N ALA A 109 4.32 -16.45 8.48
CA ALA A 109 3.60 -17.70 8.24
C ALA A 109 2.58 -17.54 7.11
N LEU A 110 1.82 -16.43 7.12
CA LEU A 110 0.90 -16.12 6.02
C LEU A 110 1.65 -15.87 4.70
N GLY A 111 2.76 -15.13 4.73
CA GLY A 111 3.63 -14.89 3.57
C GLY A 111 4.11 -16.18 2.92
N ALA A 112 4.48 -17.17 3.74
CA ALA A 112 4.90 -18.48 3.27
C ALA A 112 3.81 -19.26 2.53
N THR A 113 2.53 -18.93 2.71
CA THR A 113 1.44 -19.54 1.95
C THR A 113 1.37 -19.07 0.49
N GLY A 114 2.03 -17.94 0.16
CA GLY A 114 2.04 -17.35 -1.19
C GLY A 114 0.73 -16.71 -1.66
N ASP A 115 -0.36 -16.83 -0.89
CA ASP A 115 -1.69 -16.34 -1.25
C ASP A 115 -2.20 -15.29 -0.25
N PRO A 116 -2.27 -13.99 -0.65
CA PRO A 116 -2.79 -12.92 0.18
C PRO A 116 -4.22 -13.14 0.69
N ASN A 117 -5.05 -13.94 0.02
CA ASN A 117 -6.41 -14.24 0.51
C ASN A 117 -6.39 -14.96 1.86
N ASN A 118 -5.38 -15.79 2.15
CA ASN A 118 -5.22 -16.39 3.47
C ASN A 118 -5.00 -15.32 4.55
N ALA A 119 -4.30 -14.23 4.22
CA ALA A 119 -4.08 -13.12 5.15
C ALA A 119 -5.35 -12.28 5.36
N PHE A 120 -6.19 -12.14 4.32
CA PHE A 120 -7.52 -11.56 4.45
C PHE A 120 -8.41 -12.38 5.39
N GLU A 121 -8.49 -13.71 5.20
CA GLU A 121 -9.31 -14.59 6.04
C GLU A 121 -8.89 -14.54 7.52
N VAL A 122 -7.57 -14.59 7.78
CA VAL A 122 -7.04 -14.49 9.15
C VAL A 122 -7.31 -13.09 9.75
N ALA A 123 -7.14 -12.02 8.98
CA ALA A 123 -7.45 -10.67 9.45
C ALA A 123 -8.95 -10.48 9.77
N SER A 124 -9.85 -11.04 8.94
CA SER A 124 -11.29 -11.02 9.21
C SER A 124 -11.65 -11.82 10.47
N ALA A 125 -10.99 -12.97 10.70
CA ALA A 125 -11.13 -13.73 11.93
C ALA A 125 -10.64 -12.95 13.17
N THR A 126 -9.48 -12.30 13.08
CA THR A 126 -8.97 -11.40 14.12
C THR A 126 -9.96 -10.27 14.38
N ALA A 127 -10.50 -9.64 13.34
CA ALA A 127 -11.45 -8.55 13.46
C ALA A 127 -12.72 -8.97 14.21
N ALA A 128 -13.27 -10.15 13.88
CA ALA A 128 -14.43 -10.71 14.58
C ALA A 128 -14.16 -10.95 16.09
N THR A 129 -12.95 -11.41 16.44
CA THR A 129 -12.54 -11.57 17.84
C THR A 129 -12.44 -10.22 18.54
N LEU A 130 -11.77 -9.23 17.95
CA LEU A 130 -11.63 -7.90 18.56
C LEU A 130 -12.98 -7.21 18.75
N ALA A 131 -13.83 -7.23 17.72
CA ALA A 131 -15.16 -6.64 17.76
C ALA A 131 -16.02 -7.26 18.87
N SER A 132 -15.90 -8.57 19.13
CA SER A 132 -16.65 -9.24 20.20
C SER A 132 -16.31 -8.75 21.62
N PHE A 133 -15.18 -8.07 21.79
CA PHE A 133 -14.74 -7.48 23.05
C PHE A 133 -14.80 -5.95 23.05
N GLY A 134 -15.43 -5.31 22.06
CA GLY A 134 -15.56 -3.84 22.00
C GLY A 134 -14.27 -3.11 21.65
N ILE A 135 -13.25 -3.85 21.21
CA ILE A 135 -12.03 -3.30 20.62
C ILE A 135 -12.37 -2.92 19.18
N ASN A 136 -12.06 -1.70 18.79
CA ASN A 136 -12.48 -1.11 17.51
C ASN A 136 -11.30 -0.58 16.67
N MET A 137 -10.08 -0.76 17.15
CA MET A 137 -8.85 -0.44 16.44
C MET A 137 -7.81 -1.53 16.65
N ASN A 138 -7.07 -1.88 15.60
CA ASN A 138 -5.93 -2.80 15.71
C ASN A 138 -4.69 -2.11 15.18
N TYR A 139 -3.61 -2.10 15.95
CA TYR A 139 -2.31 -1.58 15.54
C TYR A 139 -1.59 -2.59 14.66
N ALA A 140 -2.22 -2.94 13.54
CA ALA A 140 -1.79 -3.90 12.53
C ALA A 140 -2.47 -3.53 11.18
N PRO A 141 -1.91 -3.93 10.03
CA PRO A 141 -0.77 -4.85 9.86
C PRO A 141 0.61 -4.19 9.86
N ILE A 142 1.64 -5.03 9.95
CA ILE A 142 3.04 -4.66 9.75
C ILE A 142 3.34 -4.53 8.25
N ALA A 143 3.83 -3.36 7.83
CA ALA A 143 4.26 -3.02 6.49
C ALA A 143 5.78 -2.90 6.33
N ASP A 144 6.54 -3.23 7.38
CA ASP A 144 7.99 -3.30 7.30
C ASP A 144 8.44 -4.45 6.38
N VAL A 145 9.44 -4.20 5.54
CA VAL A 145 10.03 -5.21 4.65
C VAL A 145 11.24 -5.82 5.35
N ASN A 146 11.25 -7.13 5.63
CA ASN A 146 12.32 -7.78 6.41
C ASN A 146 13.61 -8.00 5.59
N SER A 147 14.18 -6.91 5.08
CA SER A 147 15.35 -6.90 4.19
C SER A 147 16.68 -7.12 4.91
N GLU A 148 16.74 -6.93 6.24
CA GLU A 148 17.89 -7.30 7.07
C GLU A 148 17.58 -8.60 7.84
N PRO A 149 18.17 -9.75 7.48
CA PRO A 149 17.93 -11.03 8.16
C PRO A 149 18.23 -11.04 9.66
N LYS A 150 19.11 -10.15 10.14
CA LYS A 150 19.45 -10.02 11.56
C LYS A 150 18.57 -9.02 12.32
N ASN A 151 17.54 -8.46 11.69
CA ASN A 151 16.70 -7.43 12.28
C ASN A 151 16.17 -7.87 13.66
N PRO A 152 16.40 -7.11 14.76
CA PRO A 152 16.04 -7.51 16.12
C PRO A 152 14.55 -7.44 16.44
N VAL A 153 13.77 -6.66 15.68
CA VAL A 153 12.42 -6.20 16.06
C VAL A 153 11.32 -6.75 15.16
N ILE A 154 11.58 -6.85 13.84
CA ILE A 154 10.58 -7.21 12.83
C ILE A 154 10.57 -8.72 12.59
N GLY A 155 11.59 -9.28 11.93
CA GLY A 155 11.68 -10.72 11.66
C GLY A 155 10.37 -11.27 11.09
N VAL A 156 9.86 -12.33 11.73
CA VAL A 156 8.59 -13.01 11.35
C VAL A 156 7.32 -12.15 11.44
N ARG A 157 7.38 -10.94 12.00
CA ARG A 157 6.25 -9.99 12.03
C ARG A 157 6.00 -9.36 10.66
N SER A 158 6.98 -9.36 9.76
CA SER A 158 6.82 -8.99 8.36
C SER A 158 6.47 -10.23 7.52
N PRO A 159 5.65 -10.11 6.48
CA PRO A 159 5.32 -11.25 5.62
C PRO A 159 6.48 -11.72 4.72
N SER A 160 7.44 -10.86 4.37
CA SER A 160 8.50 -11.19 3.39
C SER A 160 9.65 -10.15 3.42
N ASP A 161 10.76 -10.46 2.75
CA ASP A 161 11.81 -9.51 2.39
C ASP A 161 11.59 -8.84 1.01
N ASP A 162 10.54 -9.25 0.27
CA ASP A 162 10.13 -8.65 -0.99
C ASP A 162 9.06 -7.54 -0.76
N PRO A 163 9.34 -6.27 -1.10
CA PRO A 163 8.43 -5.14 -0.85
C PRO A 163 7.04 -5.29 -1.49
N GLU A 164 6.96 -5.89 -2.68
CA GLU A 164 5.68 -6.11 -3.38
C GLU A 164 4.83 -7.17 -2.69
N THR A 165 5.46 -8.26 -2.26
CA THR A 165 4.81 -9.29 -1.45
C THR A 165 4.33 -8.70 -0.14
N VAL A 166 5.14 -7.91 0.57
CA VAL A 166 4.71 -7.21 1.78
C VAL A 166 3.50 -6.33 1.52
N GLY A 167 3.54 -5.50 0.48
CA GLY A 167 2.42 -4.65 0.09
C GLY A 167 1.12 -5.42 -0.18
N ARG A 168 1.17 -6.57 -0.86
CA ARG A 168 -0.01 -7.42 -1.13
C ARG A 168 -0.62 -7.98 0.15
N PHE A 169 0.19 -8.54 1.03
CA PHE A 169 -0.27 -9.13 2.28
C PHE A 169 -0.84 -8.07 3.24
N VAL A 170 -0.17 -6.92 3.35
CA VAL A 170 -0.67 -5.74 4.08
C VAL A 170 -2.03 -5.29 3.57
N SER A 171 -2.21 -5.22 2.24
CA SER A 171 -3.49 -4.81 1.64
C SER A 171 -4.62 -5.77 2.00
N ALA A 172 -4.36 -7.08 1.94
CA ALA A 172 -5.34 -8.10 2.30
C ALA A 172 -5.72 -8.02 3.79
N GLN A 173 -4.76 -7.80 4.69
CA GLN A 173 -5.02 -7.65 6.11
C GLN A 173 -5.83 -6.38 6.42
N ILE A 174 -5.54 -5.26 5.74
CA ILE A 174 -6.32 -4.02 5.85
C ILE A 174 -7.77 -4.26 5.43
N ALA A 175 -7.99 -4.96 4.32
CA ALA A 175 -9.33 -5.28 3.85
C ALA A 175 -10.11 -6.15 4.85
N GLY A 176 -9.47 -7.17 5.45
CA GLY A 176 -10.11 -8.04 6.43
C GLY A 176 -10.48 -7.32 7.73
N LEU A 177 -9.56 -6.51 8.27
CA LEU A 177 -9.81 -5.69 9.46
C LEU A 177 -10.96 -4.68 9.22
N ARG A 178 -10.89 -3.95 8.10
CA ARG A 178 -11.90 -2.99 7.68
C ARG A 178 -13.28 -3.63 7.54
N GLN A 179 -13.36 -4.80 6.91
CA GLN A 179 -14.63 -5.50 6.73
C GLN A 179 -15.25 -5.94 8.07
N GLY A 180 -14.41 -6.33 9.03
CA GLY A 180 -14.84 -6.67 10.38
C GLY A 180 -15.12 -5.46 11.29
N GLY A 181 -15.11 -4.23 10.75
CA GLY A 181 -15.40 -3.01 11.51
C GLY A 181 -14.27 -2.58 12.45
N ILE A 182 -13.04 -3.08 12.24
CA ILE A 182 -11.87 -2.71 13.03
C ILE A 182 -11.02 -1.74 12.22
N VAL A 183 -10.67 -0.60 12.81
CA VAL A 183 -9.76 0.37 12.19
C VAL A 183 -8.36 -0.25 12.06
N PRO A 184 -7.82 -0.44 10.83
CA PRO A 184 -6.45 -0.87 10.64
C PRO A 184 -5.46 0.28 10.84
N CYS A 185 -4.28 -0.03 11.36
CA CYS A 185 -3.16 0.90 11.51
C CYS A 185 -1.88 0.28 10.98
N VAL A 186 -1.44 0.77 9.82
CA VAL A 186 -0.24 0.25 9.14
C VAL A 186 1.01 0.79 9.77
N LYS A 187 1.99 -0.06 10.07
CA LYS A 187 3.20 0.32 10.81
C LYS A 187 4.46 -0.46 10.36
N HIS A 188 5.68 0.05 10.54
CA HIS A 188 6.01 1.31 11.22
C HIS A 188 6.63 2.27 10.21
N PHE A 189 5.88 3.30 9.81
CA PHE A 189 6.31 4.24 8.77
C PHE A 189 7.58 4.99 9.21
N PRO A 190 8.58 5.16 8.33
CA PRO A 190 8.59 4.79 6.90
C PRO A 190 9.17 3.41 6.58
N GLY A 191 9.46 2.56 7.57
CA GLY A 191 9.93 1.19 7.38
C GLY A 191 11.06 0.83 8.36
N HIS A 192 10.78 -0.09 9.29
CA HIS A 192 11.71 -0.53 10.35
C HIS A 192 12.42 -1.85 10.02
N GLY A 193 12.16 -2.41 8.84
CA GLY A 193 12.60 -3.75 8.45
C GLY A 193 14.10 -3.89 8.12
N ASP A 194 14.82 -2.77 7.97
CA ASP A 194 16.27 -2.71 7.72
C ASP A 194 17.04 -2.08 8.91
N THR A 195 16.80 -2.58 10.12
CA THR A 195 17.50 -2.10 11.31
C THR A 195 18.23 -3.24 12.01
N ALA A 196 19.42 -2.97 12.54
CA ALA A 196 20.16 -3.89 13.41
C ALA A 196 20.06 -3.51 14.90
N VAL A 197 19.36 -2.41 15.21
CA VAL A 197 19.18 -1.86 16.56
C VAL A 197 17.68 -1.84 16.87
N ASP A 198 17.32 -2.24 18.08
CA ASP A 198 15.94 -2.21 18.56
C ASP A 198 15.58 -0.83 19.13
N SER A 199 14.50 -0.23 18.60
CA SER A 199 14.00 1.08 19.01
C SER A 199 13.53 1.15 20.47
N HIS A 200 13.30 0.01 21.11
CA HIS A 200 12.97 -0.04 22.54
C HIS A 200 14.18 0.26 23.43
N TYR A 201 15.41 0.10 22.92
CA TYR A 201 16.65 0.23 23.69
C TYR A 201 17.61 1.31 23.16
N GLY A 202 17.29 1.95 22.05
CA GLY A 202 18.08 3.03 21.44
C GLY A 202 17.44 3.57 20.17
N LEU A 203 18.07 4.53 19.48
CA LEU A 203 17.60 5.07 18.21
C LEU A 203 18.20 4.28 17.03
N PRO A 204 17.41 3.54 16.23
CA PRO A 204 17.89 2.92 15.01
C PRO A 204 18.11 3.97 13.93
N VAL A 205 19.22 3.86 13.19
CA VAL A 205 19.55 4.75 12.07
C VAL A 205 19.64 3.93 10.79
N ILE A 206 18.86 4.30 9.77
CA ILE A 206 18.87 3.68 8.44
C ILE A 206 19.49 4.68 7.45
N THR A 207 20.64 4.33 6.88
CA THR A 207 21.46 5.21 6.02
C THR A 207 21.16 5.06 4.52
N LYS A 208 20.07 4.38 4.16
CA LYS A 208 19.59 4.22 2.77
C LYS A 208 19.35 5.58 2.11
N SER A 209 19.68 5.67 0.81
CA SER A 209 19.34 6.84 -0.02
C SER A 209 17.83 6.96 -0.19
N ARG A 210 17.35 8.15 -0.56
CA ARG A 210 15.93 8.36 -0.85
C ARG A 210 15.39 7.39 -1.90
N GLN A 211 16.14 7.15 -2.99
CA GLN A 211 15.76 6.19 -4.03
C GLN A 211 15.66 4.75 -3.50
N SER A 212 16.56 4.34 -2.60
CA SER A 212 16.52 2.99 -2.02
C SER A 212 15.27 2.81 -1.15
N LEU A 213 14.89 3.83 -0.38
CA LEU A 213 13.66 3.84 0.41
C LEU A 213 12.41 3.79 -0.47
N ASP A 214 12.39 4.54 -1.57
CA ASP A 214 11.28 4.52 -2.53
C ASP A 214 11.10 3.15 -3.20
N ASN A 215 12.20 2.41 -3.41
CA ASN A 215 12.20 1.09 -4.06
C ASN A 215 11.98 -0.08 -3.09
N CYS A 216 12.01 0.15 -1.78
CA CYS A 216 11.85 -0.91 -0.78
C CYS A 216 10.89 -0.50 0.34
N GLU A 217 11.36 0.26 1.34
CA GLU A 217 10.62 0.53 2.57
C GLU A 217 9.27 1.23 2.33
N LEU A 218 9.21 2.17 1.38
CA LEU A 218 8.01 2.97 1.12
C LEU A 218 6.98 2.26 0.23
N VAL A 219 7.32 1.15 -0.43
CA VAL A 219 6.43 0.44 -1.36
C VAL A 219 5.14 -0.03 -0.68
N PRO A 220 5.18 -0.74 0.47
CA PRO A 220 3.96 -1.15 1.17
C PRO A 220 3.10 0.03 1.66
N PHE A 221 3.72 1.13 2.09
CA PHE A 221 3.00 2.32 2.55
C PHE A 221 2.33 3.08 1.41
N ARG A 222 3.00 3.27 0.26
CA ARG A 222 2.39 3.89 -0.94
C ARG A 222 1.16 3.11 -1.36
N ARG A 223 1.26 1.77 -1.35
CA ARG A 223 0.14 0.89 -1.64
C ARG A 223 -0.99 1.04 -0.63
N ALA A 224 -0.68 1.06 0.68
CA ALA A 224 -1.67 1.26 1.73
C ALA A 224 -2.41 2.61 1.62
N VAL A 225 -1.68 3.69 1.29
CA VAL A 225 -2.27 5.01 1.06
C VAL A 225 -3.16 5.02 -0.18
N ALA A 226 -2.71 4.42 -1.29
CA ALA A 226 -3.48 4.38 -2.54
C ALA A 226 -4.83 3.62 -2.41
N GLN A 227 -4.91 2.64 -1.52
CA GLN A 227 -6.18 1.95 -1.19
C GLN A 227 -6.99 2.65 -0.07
N GLY A 228 -6.58 3.83 0.37
CA GLY A 228 -7.29 4.62 1.38
C GLY A 228 -7.28 4.00 2.77
N VAL A 229 -6.12 3.52 3.25
CA VAL A 229 -5.97 3.05 4.64
C VAL A 229 -6.39 4.13 5.66
N GLU A 230 -6.98 3.70 6.77
CA GLU A 230 -7.55 4.56 7.78
C GLU A 230 -6.50 5.28 8.64
N SER A 231 -5.48 4.54 9.06
CA SER A 231 -4.42 5.06 9.92
C SER A 231 -3.05 4.48 9.60
N ILE A 232 -2.00 5.27 9.84
CA ILE A 232 -0.60 4.88 9.70
C ILE A 232 0.15 5.29 10.97
N MET A 233 0.93 4.36 11.54
CA MET A 233 1.78 4.62 12.70
C MET A 233 3.23 4.85 12.26
N THR A 234 3.86 5.88 12.82
CA THR A 234 5.24 6.28 12.55
C THR A 234 6.21 5.68 13.56
N ALA A 235 7.39 5.27 13.11
CA ALA A 235 8.42 4.65 13.94
C ALA A 235 9.38 5.68 14.56
N HIS A 236 10.05 5.28 15.63
CA HIS A 236 11.15 6.02 16.24
C HIS A 236 12.49 5.61 15.61
N ILE A 237 12.65 5.85 14.30
CA ILE A 237 13.86 5.54 13.52
C ILE A 237 14.37 6.80 12.81
N ALA A 238 15.67 7.01 12.77
CA ALA A 238 16.29 8.10 12.02
C ALA A 238 16.65 7.67 10.60
N LEU A 239 16.26 8.48 9.61
CA LEU A 239 16.54 8.24 8.19
C LEU A 239 17.13 9.49 7.55
N PRO A 240 18.44 9.74 7.75
CA PRO A 240 19.06 10.95 7.23
C PRO A 240 19.02 11.03 5.70
N GLY A 241 18.98 9.88 5.01
CA GLY A 241 18.86 9.81 3.55
C GLY A 241 17.56 10.38 2.99
N LEU A 242 16.55 10.68 3.80
CA LEU A 242 15.34 11.41 3.36
C LEU A 242 15.66 12.81 2.82
N SER A 243 16.78 13.39 3.25
CA SER A 243 17.20 14.74 2.89
C SER A 243 18.33 14.78 1.87
N ASP A 244 18.73 13.63 1.31
CA ASP A 244 19.90 13.45 0.43
C ASP A 244 21.10 14.32 0.85
N PRO A 245 21.61 14.16 2.09
CA PRO A 245 22.66 15.01 2.63
C PRO A 245 23.94 14.88 1.81
N ARG A 246 24.65 15.99 1.60
CA ARG A 246 25.90 15.97 0.83
C ARG A 246 27.02 15.27 1.62
N PRO A 247 28.02 14.70 0.94
CA PRO A 247 29.17 14.10 1.61
C PRO A 247 29.82 15.10 2.60
N GLY A 248 29.91 14.72 3.87
CA GLY A 248 30.48 15.53 4.95
C GLY A 248 29.49 16.39 5.74
N GLU A 249 28.21 16.42 5.39
CA GLU A 249 27.17 17.07 6.21
C GLU A 249 26.78 16.19 7.41
N LYS A 250 26.40 16.83 8.52
CA LYS A 250 25.88 16.12 9.70
C LYS A 250 24.53 15.50 9.36
N LEU A 251 24.43 14.19 9.57
CA LEU A 251 23.20 13.43 9.35
C LEU A 251 22.09 13.94 10.30
N ASP A 252 20.88 14.10 9.75
CA ASP A 252 19.69 14.41 10.52
C ASP A 252 19.23 13.14 11.25
N GLU A 253 19.49 13.09 12.55
CA GLU A 253 19.15 11.96 13.43
C GLU A 253 17.84 12.19 14.19
N VAL A 254 16.99 13.13 13.75
CA VAL A 254 15.65 13.25 14.32
C VAL A 254 14.80 12.04 13.91
N PRO A 255 14.19 11.30 14.87
CA PRO A 255 13.34 10.15 14.56
C PRO A 255 12.18 10.53 13.63
N ALA A 256 11.77 9.63 12.74
CA ALA A 256 10.74 9.87 11.73
C ALA A 256 9.42 10.36 12.34
N SER A 257 9.03 9.85 13.51
CA SER A 257 7.85 10.30 14.27
C SER A 257 7.90 11.78 14.70
N LEU A 258 9.09 12.37 14.77
CA LEU A 258 9.33 13.76 15.17
C LEU A 258 9.82 14.64 14.01
N ASN A 259 10.05 14.05 12.82
CA ASN A 259 10.68 14.73 11.69
C ASN A 259 9.62 15.17 10.67
N PRO A 260 9.40 16.49 10.46
CA PRO A 260 8.41 16.98 9.50
C PRO A 260 8.68 16.52 8.07
N LYS A 261 9.94 16.26 7.68
CA LYS A 261 10.27 15.74 6.34
C LYS A 261 9.73 14.33 6.12
N ALA A 262 9.76 13.48 7.16
CA ALA A 262 9.18 12.15 7.09
C ALA A 262 7.65 12.24 6.99
N ILE A 263 7.01 13.09 7.79
CA ILE A 263 5.56 13.30 7.73
C ILE A 263 5.11 13.91 6.39
N ASP A 264 5.92 14.80 5.81
CA ASP A 264 5.67 15.41 4.50
C ASP A 264 5.62 14.37 3.37
N ILE A 265 6.32 13.25 3.48
CA ILE A 265 6.18 12.15 2.52
C ILE A 265 4.74 11.64 2.54
N LEU A 266 4.14 11.40 3.71
CA LEU A 266 2.74 10.99 3.79
C LEU A 266 1.80 12.11 3.33
N ARG A 267 1.93 13.31 3.92
CA ARG A 267 0.98 14.42 3.73
C ARG A 267 1.09 15.10 2.39
N LYS A 268 2.30 15.40 1.94
CA LYS A 268 2.56 16.20 0.73
C LYS A 268 2.82 15.33 -0.48
N GLU A 269 3.63 14.29 -0.37
CA GLU A 269 3.96 13.45 -1.53
C GLU A 269 2.87 12.42 -1.81
N MET A 270 2.51 11.59 -0.83
CA MET A 270 1.48 10.54 -0.98
C MET A 270 0.05 11.06 -0.82
N LYS A 271 -0.15 12.36 -0.52
CA LYS A 271 -1.47 12.99 -0.32
C LYS A 271 -2.37 12.24 0.68
N TYR A 272 -1.76 11.67 1.71
CA TYR A 272 -2.47 10.87 2.70
C TYR A 272 -3.36 11.73 3.60
N GLU A 273 -4.67 11.50 3.53
CA GLU A 273 -5.69 12.23 4.31
C GLU A 273 -6.15 11.54 5.60
N GLY A 274 -5.72 10.29 5.83
CA GLY A 274 -6.08 9.51 7.02
C GLY A 274 -5.31 9.94 8.28
N VAL A 275 -5.51 9.21 9.37
CA VAL A 275 -4.90 9.55 10.67
C VAL A 275 -3.44 9.09 10.72
N ILE A 276 -2.52 9.97 11.15
CA ILE A 276 -1.13 9.62 11.46
C ILE A 276 -0.97 9.52 12.98
N ILE A 277 -0.39 8.42 13.43
CA ILE A 277 -0.21 8.07 14.84
C ILE A 277 1.29 7.91 15.11
N SER A 278 1.77 8.34 16.28
CA SER A 278 3.13 7.99 16.72
C SER A 278 3.17 6.57 17.28
N ASP A 279 4.30 5.88 17.16
CA ASP A 279 4.62 4.79 18.08
C ASP A 279 4.76 5.35 19.52
N CYS A 280 4.93 4.47 20.50
CA CYS A 280 4.94 4.83 21.91
C CYS A 280 6.10 5.77 22.27
N LEU A 281 5.78 7.02 22.62
CA LEU A 281 6.77 8.05 22.96
C LEU A 281 7.56 7.77 24.25
N GLU A 282 7.18 6.75 25.02
CA GLU A 282 7.97 6.28 26.17
C GLU A 282 9.12 5.34 25.78
N MET A 283 9.26 4.98 24.50
CA MET A 283 10.39 4.20 23.99
C MET A 283 11.68 5.03 23.95
N ASP A 284 12.83 4.39 24.17
CA ASP A 284 14.13 5.07 24.27
C ASP A 284 14.58 5.75 22.97
N GLY A 285 14.09 5.32 21.80
CA GLY A 285 14.30 6.02 20.53
C GLY A 285 13.81 7.49 20.53
N VAL A 286 12.93 7.88 21.47
CA VAL A 286 12.50 9.27 21.70
C VAL A 286 12.81 9.73 23.12
N ARG A 287 12.35 8.97 24.13
CA ARG A 287 12.40 9.34 25.54
C ARG A 287 13.81 9.71 25.99
N ALA A 288 14.81 8.92 25.61
CA ALA A 288 16.18 9.08 26.10
C ALA A 288 16.83 10.40 25.62
N THR A 289 16.44 10.92 24.46
CA THR A 289 17.04 12.13 23.86
C THR A 289 16.17 13.38 24.05
N TYR A 290 14.85 13.25 23.88
CA TYR A 290 13.94 14.40 23.85
C TYR A 290 13.05 14.51 25.10
N GLY A 291 12.83 13.41 25.81
CA GLY A 291 11.76 13.29 26.80
C GLY A 291 10.39 13.06 26.16
N THR A 292 9.49 12.40 26.88
CA THR A 292 8.17 12.01 26.36
C THR A 292 7.29 13.22 26.06
N GLU A 293 7.25 14.19 26.98
CA GLU A 293 6.37 15.37 26.90
C GLU A 293 6.76 16.27 25.73
N LYS A 294 8.05 16.58 25.60
CA LYS A 294 8.57 17.34 24.47
C LYS A 294 8.45 16.57 23.15
N GLY A 295 8.64 15.24 23.20
CA GLY A 295 8.38 14.36 22.06
C GLY A 295 6.95 14.49 21.53
N ALA A 296 5.95 14.60 22.40
CA ALA A 296 4.56 14.80 22.00
C ALA A 296 4.34 16.13 21.25
N VAL A 297 4.89 17.23 21.78
CA VAL A 297 4.85 18.54 21.09
C VAL A 297 5.52 18.46 19.73
N MET A 298 6.71 17.86 19.65
CA MET A 298 7.46 17.72 18.40
C MET A 298 6.73 16.86 17.36
N ALA A 299 6.12 15.75 17.77
CA ALA A 299 5.36 14.89 16.87
C ALA A 299 4.14 15.60 16.27
N LEU A 300 3.34 16.28 17.09
CA LEU A 300 2.18 17.06 16.63
C LEU A 300 2.62 18.22 15.72
N LYS A 301 3.74 18.89 16.07
CA LYS A 301 4.33 19.96 15.25
C LYS A 301 4.83 19.45 13.88
N ALA A 302 5.32 18.21 13.83
CA ALA A 302 5.73 17.57 12.59
C ALA A 302 4.54 17.21 11.67
N GLY A 303 3.32 17.15 12.21
CA GLY A 303 2.09 16.83 11.47
C GLY A 303 1.48 15.46 11.78
N THR A 304 1.96 14.78 12.82
CA THR A 304 1.28 13.63 13.43
C THR A 304 -0.06 14.09 14.01
N ASP A 305 -1.14 13.31 13.83
CA ASP A 305 -2.44 13.67 14.39
C ASP A 305 -2.61 13.20 15.83
N CYS A 306 -2.18 11.96 16.14
CA CYS A 306 -2.29 11.38 17.48
C CYS A 306 -0.95 10.91 18.04
N VAL A 307 -0.72 11.15 19.32
CA VAL A 307 0.48 10.71 20.04
C VAL A 307 0.15 9.60 21.03
N MET A 308 1.00 8.57 21.08
CA MET A 308 0.81 7.39 21.91
C MET A 308 1.75 7.39 23.13
N ILE A 309 1.18 7.25 24.33
CA ILE A 309 1.91 7.18 25.62
C ILE A 309 1.31 6.05 26.46
N CYS A 310 1.97 4.89 26.47
CA CYS A 310 1.33 3.63 26.84
C CYS A 310 1.30 3.29 28.34
N HIS A 311 2.15 3.87 29.18
CA HIS A 311 2.48 3.28 30.48
C HIS A 311 2.30 4.21 31.68
N THR A 312 2.86 5.43 31.65
CA THR A 312 3.02 6.25 32.86
C THR A 312 2.09 7.48 32.88
N ILE A 313 1.23 7.54 33.91
CA ILE A 313 0.26 8.64 34.08
C ILE A 313 0.92 10.03 34.17
N ALA A 314 2.08 10.12 34.81
CA ALA A 314 2.84 11.36 34.91
C ALA A 314 3.26 11.89 33.53
N ALA A 315 3.78 11.01 32.66
CA ALA A 315 4.15 11.40 31.30
C ALA A 315 2.92 11.72 30.43
N GLN A 316 1.82 10.99 30.62
CA GLN A 316 0.55 11.25 29.91
C GLN A 316 0.00 12.64 30.23
N ILE A 317 -0.13 12.98 31.52
CA ILE A 317 -0.61 14.30 31.95
C ILE A 317 0.38 15.40 31.55
N GLY A 318 1.69 15.18 31.81
CA GLY A 318 2.72 16.15 31.48
C GLY A 318 2.76 16.50 30.00
N ALA A 319 2.59 15.51 29.12
CA ALA A 319 2.55 15.72 27.68
C ALA A 319 1.29 16.48 27.24
N ILE A 320 0.12 16.17 27.81
CA ILE A 320 -1.12 16.89 27.49
C ILE A 320 -1.01 18.36 27.88
N GLU A 321 -0.55 18.65 29.11
CA GLU A 321 -0.41 20.03 29.59
C GLU A 321 0.65 20.79 28.77
N LEU A 322 1.78 20.16 28.42
CA LEU A 322 2.81 20.81 27.60
C LEU A 322 2.31 21.11 26.17
N VAL A 323 1.47 20.25 25.58
CA VAL A 323 0.82 20.53 24.30
C VAL A 323 -0.17 21.70 24.41
N ILE A 324 -0.95 21.76 25.49
CA ILE A 324 -1.85 22.90 25.77
C ILE A 324 -1.05 24.20 25.87
N GLU A 325 0.08 24.19 26.57
CA GLU A 325 0.98 25.35 26.68
C GLU A 325 1.59 25.75 25.33
N ALA A 326 2.03 24.77 24.53
CA ALA A 326 2.55 25.01 23.18
C ALA A 326 1.50 25.63 22.24
N VAL A 327 0.22 25.27 22.39
CA VAL A 327 -0.87 25.93 21.64
C VAL A 327 -1.12 27.35 22.14
N LYS A 328 -1.15 27.55 23.46
CA LYS A 328 -1.34 28.88 24.08
C LYS A 328 -0.20 29.85 23.72
N SER A 329 1.04 29.36 23.59
CA SER A 329 2.21 30.18 23.22
C SER A 329 2.33 30.43 21.71
N GLY A 330 1.57 29.71 20.88
CA GLY A 330 1.65 29.76 19.42
C GLY A 330 2.77 28.92 18.81
N GLU A 331 3.47 28.10 19.61
CA GLU A 331 4.40 27.10 19.08
C GLU A 331 3.69 26.04 18.22
N LEU A 332 2.47 25.67 18.62
CA LEU A 332 1.53 24.85 17.85
C LEU A 332 0.33 25.71 17.46
N SER A 333 0.02 25.80 16.16
CA SER A 333 -1.16 26.56 15.70
C SER A 333 -2.47 25.84 16.04
N GLN A 334 -3.50 26.59 16.44
CA GLN A 334 -4.85 26.05 16.67
C GLN A 334 -5.42 25.39 15.40
N GLU A 335 -5.13 25.94 14.22
CA GLU A 335 -5.59 25.40 12.94
C GLU A 335 -5.02 24.00 12.66
N ALA A 336 -3.76 23.76 13.02
CA ALA A 336 -3.15 22.43 12.88
C ALA A 336 -3.79 21.41 13.83
N ILE A 337 -4.03 21.78 15.09
CA ILE A 337 -4.73 20.94 16.05
C ILE A 337 -6.16 20.64 15.58
N GLU A 338 -6.88 21.65 15.08
CA GLU A 338 -8.22 21.46 14.54
C GLU A 338 -8.23 20.49 13.35
N ALA A 339 -7.28 20.62 12.43
CA ALA A 339 -7.16 19.71 11.29
C ALA A 339 -6.97 18.26 11.75
N SER A 340 -6.13 18.01 12.75
CA SER A 340 -5.92 16.69 13.35
C SER A 340 -7.20 16.17 14.03
N VAL A 341 -7.86 17.00 14.84
CA VAL A 341 -9.12 16.64 15.51
C VAL A 341 -10.20 16.28 14.50
N GLN A 342 -10.31 17.01 13.38
CA GLN A 342 -11.28 16.71 12.33
C GLN A 342 -11.01 15.37 11.62
N ARG A 343 -9.74 14.98 11.43
CA ARG A 343 -9.40 13.64 10.91
C ARG A 343 -9.81 12.55 11.88
N VAL A 344 -9.51 12.71 13.16
CA VAL A 344 -9.90 11.76 14.23
C VAL A 344 -11.42 11.65 14.31
N ARG A 345 -12.14 12.78 14.33
CA ARG A 345 -13.60 12.85 14.34
C ARG A 345 -14.21 12.12 13.15
N LYS A 346 -13.75 12.43 11.93
CA LYS A 346 -14.23 11.76 10.70
C LYS A 346 -13.99 10.25 10.74
N LEU A 347 -12.85 9.81 11.29
CA LEU A 347 -12.57 8.39 11.45
C LEU A 347 -13.50 7.74 12.47
N LYS A 348 -13.75 8.40 13.62
CA LYS A 348 -14.73 7.94 14.62
C LYS A 348 -16.15 7.86 14.04
N GLU A 349 -16.58 8.87 13.28
CA GLU A 349 -17.90 8.89 12.61
C GLU A 349 -18.06 7.72 11.61
N LYS A 350 -16.95 7.30 10.98
CA LYS A 350 -16.95 6.18 10.03
C LYS A 350 -17.09 4.81 10.71
N TYR A 351 -16.54 4.62 11.91
CA TYR A 351 -16.38 3.30 12.53
C TYR A 351 -17.16 3.08 13.82
N LEU A 352 -17.41 4.12 14.61
CA LEU A 352 -17.94 3.98 15.95
C LEU A 352 -19.46 4.19 15.95
N ALA A 353 -20.17 3.22 16.54
CA ALA A 353 -21.60 3.34 16.76
C ALA A 353 -21.90 4.38 17.87
N PRO A 354 -23.07 5.05 17.82
CA PRO A 354 -23.49 5.94 18.90
C PRO A 354 -23.61 5.25 20.27
N ASP A 355 -23.98 3.96 20.28
CA ASP A 355 -23.97 3.11 21.47
C ASP A 355 -22.93 1.98 21.29
N PRO A 356 -21.75 2.08 21.93
CA PRO A 356 -20.67 1.13 21.78
C PRO A 356 -20.77 -0.05 22.78
N ILE A 357 -21.81 -0.13 23.61
CA ILE A 357 -21.92 -1.15 24.67
C ILE A 357 -22.30 -2.51 24.07
N ILE A 358 -21.52 -3.54 24.39
CA ILE A 358 -21.75 -4.91 23.92
C ILE A 358 -22.35 -5.75 25.05
N PRO A 359 -23.47 -6.45 24.82
CA PRO A 359 -24.10 -7.27 25.85
C PRO A 359 -23.26 -8.51 26.17
N THR A 360 -23.22 -8.93 27.43
CA THR A 360 -22.49 -10.14 27.87
C THR A 360 -22.98 -11.43 27.21
N SER A 361 -24.22 -11.44 26.70
CA SER A 361 -24.76 -12.56 25.90
C SER A 361 -23.98 -12.80 24.60
N SER A 362 -23.20 -11.84 24.10
CA SER A 362 -22.32 -12.01 22.92
C SER A 362 -21.24 -13.07 23.14
N LEU A 363 -20.89 -13.36 24.40
CA LEU A 363 -19.92 -14.40 24.75
C LEU A 363 -20.49 -15.82 24.57
N ALA A 364 -21.80 -15.99 24.40
CA ALA A 364 -22.42 -17.31 24.18
C ALA A 364 -21.90 -18.00 22.92
N GLU A 365 -21.49 -17.25 21.89
CA GLU A 365 -20.94 -17.78 20.64
C GLU A 365 -19.42 -17.91 20.64
N MET A 366 -18.76 -17.58 21.76
CA MET A 366 -17.30 -17.55 21.87
C MET A 366 -16.67 -18.92 21.56
N ASP A 367 -17.19 -19.99 22.14
CA ASP A 367 -16.63 -21.34 21.93
C ASP A 367 -16.75 -21.78 20.47
N SER A 368 -17.88 -21.47 19.81
CA SER A 368 -18.08 -21.76 18.38
C SER A 368 -17.11 -20.95 17.51
N ARG A 369 -16.90 -19.66 17.83
CA ARG A 369 -15.95 -18.80 17.13
C ARG A 369 -14.51 -19.32 17.31
N ILE A 370 -14.12 -19.68 18.52
CA ILE A 370 -12.79 -20.23 18.82
C ILE A 370 -12.59 -21.54 18.04
N ALA A 371 -13.58 -22.43 18.00
CA ALA A 371 -13.49 -23.69 17.28
C ALA A 371 -13.27 -23.47 15.78
N GLU A 372 -14.05 -22.57 15.16
CA GLU A 372 -13.91 -22.25 13.73
C GLU A 372 -12.58 -21.58 13.42
N GLN A 373 -12.14 -20.63 14.23
CA GLN A 373 -10.84 -19.97 14.07
C GLN A 373 -9.67 -20.93 14.30
N THR A 374 -9.82 -21.92 15.20
CA THR A 374 -8.82 -22.98 15.39
C THR A 374 -8.72 -23.87 14.15
N ARG A 375 -9.85 -24.17 13.49
CA ARG A 375 -9.87 -24.92 12.22
C ARG A 375 -9.18 -24.12 11.11
N LEU A 376 -9.50 -22.82 10.99
CA LEU A 376 -8.83 -21.90 10.07
C LEU A 376 -7.31 -21.88 10.31
N ALA A 377 -6.89 -21.67 11.56
CA ALA A 377 -5.48 -21.66 11.94
C ALA A 377 -4.77 -22.96 11.53
N SER A 378 -5.38 -24.12 11.80
CA SER A 378 -4.82 -25.43 11.44
C SER A 378 -4.57 -25.53 9.93
N ILE A 379 -5.53 -25.10 9.10
CA ILE A 379 -5.38 -25.10 7.63
C ILE A 379 -4.22 -24.18 7.22
N MET A 380 -4.15 -22.98 7.81
CA MET A 380 -3.12 -22.01 7.44
C MET A 380 -1.72 -22.43 7.89
N TYR A 381 -1.57 -23.07 9.05
CA TYR A 381 -0.27 -23.61 9.49
C TYR A 381 0.20 -24.80 8.65
N GLU A 382 -0.71 -25.64 8.17
CA GLU A 382 -0.37 -26.69 7.18
C GLU A 382 0.06 -26.08 5.84
N LYS A 383 -0.63 -25.03 5.38
CA LYS A 383 -0.27 -24.29 4.17
C LYS A 383 1.06 -23.53 4.31
N SER A 384 1.42 -23.05 5.51
CA SER A 384 2.62 -22.26 5.72
C SER A 384 3.86 -23.10 6.01
N THR A 385 3.71 -24.28 6.62
CA THR A 385 4.84 -25.16 6.93
C THR A 385 5.67 -25.40 5.67
N THR A 386 6.95 -25.04 5.74
CA THR A 386 7.85 -25.01 4.58
C THR A 386 8.98 -25.99 4.76
N LEU A 387 9.10 -26.93 3.81
CA LEU A 387 10.29 -27.76 3.66
C LEU A 387 11.33 -26.98 2.85
N VAL A 388 12.37 -26.48 3.51
CA VAL A 388 13.44 -25.73 2.83
C VAL A 388 14.34 -26.69 2.05
N ARG A 389 14.69 -27.83 2.65
CA ARG A 389 15.46 -28.91 2.02
C ARG A 389 15.30 -30.22 2.78
N SER A 390 15.41 -31.33 2.07
CA SER A 390 15.48 -32.67 2.65
C SER A 390 16.32 -33.59 1.78
N GLU A 391 17.06 -34.48 2.40
CA GLU A 391 17.73 -35.59 1.72
C GLU A 391 16.70 -36.65 1.30
N PRO A 392 16.78 -37.22 0.09
CA PRO A 392 15.81 -38.21 -0.38
C PRO A 392 15.65 -39.39 0.59
N GLY A 393 14.41 -39.66 1.00
CA GLY A 393 14.07 -40.76 1.90
C GLY A 393 14.20 -40.45 3.40
N SER A 394 14.64 -39.24 3.79
CA SER A 394 14.68 -38.83 5.20
C SER A 394 13.31 -38.51 5.78
N LEU A 395 12.37 -38.03 4.97
CA LEU A 395 11.00 -37.72 5.36
C LEU A 395 10.00 -38.42 4.41
N PRO A 396 8.82 -38.83 4.91
CA PRO A 396 8.36 -38.73 6.29
C PRO A 396 8.98 -39.78 7.23
N LEU A 397 9.06 -39.46 8.53
CA LEU A 397 9.43 -40.39 9.59
C LEU A 397 8.32 -41.40 9.86
N LYS A 398 8.68 -42.60 10.32
CA LYS A 398 7.72 -43.63 10.71
C LYS A 398 7.23 -43.40 12.14
N ALA A 399 5.92 -43.25 12.31
CA ALA A 399 5.29 -43.29 13.63
C ALA A 399 5.16 -44.77 14.07
N ALA A 400 6.11 -45.24 14.88
CA ALA A 400 6.10 -46.58 15.45
C ALA A 400 6.38 -46.50 16.97
N PRO A 401 5.67 -47.25 17.83
CA PRO A 401 5.89 -47.21 19.28
C PRO A 401 7.34 -47.53 19.71
N GLU A 402 8.03 -48.36 18.94
CA GLU A 402 9.41 -48.77 19.14
C GLU A 402 10.46 -47.80 18.56
N ALA A 403 10.04 -46.80 17.77
CA ALA A 403 10.96 -45.83 17.20
C ALA A 403 11.65 -45.02 18.31
N LYS A 404 12.96 -44.83 18.17
CA LYS A 404 13.77 -44.02 19.07
C LYS A 404 13.89 -42.61 18.52
N ILE A 405 12.93 -41.76 18.88
CA ILE A 405 12.97 -40.33 18.56
C ILE A 405 13.52 -39.55 19.74
N VAL A 406 14.48 -38.66 19.47
CA VAL A 406 14.95 -37.68 20.44
C VAL A 406 14.54 -36.29 19.95
N PHE A 407 13.82 -35.57 20.80
CA PHE A 407 13.48 -34.17 20.60
C PHE A 407 14.46 -33.31 21.36
N LEU A 408 15.23 -32.50 20.64
CA LEU A 408 16.12 -31.51 21.20
C LEU A 408 15.51 -30.13 20.99
N SER A 409 15.39 -29.36 22.05
CA SER A 409 14.92 -27.98 21.97
C SER A 409 15.54 -27.11 23.04
N PRO A 410 15.68 -25.80 22.82
CA PRO A 410 16.36 -24.97 23.78
C PRO A 410 15.47 -24.74 25.02
N GLY A 411 16.08 -24.78 26.20
CA GLY A 411 15.43 -24.59 27.49
C GLY A 411 15.61 -23.19 28.08
N LYS A 412 14.86 -22.87 29.14
CA LYS A 412 15.00 -21.59 29.87
C LYS A 412 16.02 -21.74 31.00
N ALA A 413 17.07 -20.92 31.00
CA ALA A 413 17.95 -20.79 32.17
C ALA A 413 17.20 -20.04 33.30
N PRO A 414 17.40 -20.37 34.59
CA PRO A 414 16.77 -19.63 35.69
C PRO A 414 17.25 -18.16 35.70
N LEU A 415 16.31 -17.20 35.71
CA LEU A 415 16.63 -15.78 35.82
C LEU A 415 16.96 -15.39 37.28
N PRO A 416 18.05 -14.64 37.55
CA PRO A 416 18.28 -13.99 38.83
C PRO A 416 17.63 -12.59 38.84
N GLY A 417 16.67 -12.38 39.75
CA GLY A 417 16.26 -11.04 40.21
C GLY A 417 15.28 -10.27 39.33
N GLY A 418 14.24 -9.72 39.98
CA GLY A 418 13.11 -9.05 39.34
C GLY A 418 13.44 -7.66 38.82
N ALA A 419 13.03 -7.42 37.58
CA ALA A 419 12.69 -6.10 37.06
C ALA A 419 11.23 -6.17 36.59
N VAL A 420 10.45 -5.15 36.91
CA VAL A 420 9.03 -5.06 36.57
C VAL A 420 8.92 -4.86 35.06
N ASP A 421 8.59 -5.94 34.34
CA ASP A 421 8.54 -5.99 32.88
C ASP A 421 7.33 -5.23 32.34
N SER A 422 7.49 -4.51 31.22
CA SER A 422 6.45 -3.72 30.54
C SER A 422 5.31 -4.54 29.91
N GLY A 423 5.26 -5.86 30.20
CA GLY A 423 4.31 -6.82 29.65
C GLY A 423 4.70 -7.35 28.26
N ILE A 424 5.91 -7.06 27.79
CA ILE A 424 6.49 -7.67 26.58
C ILE A 424 7.45 -8.77 27.07
N GLU A 425 7.04 -10.04 27.00
CA GLU A 425 8.03 -11.12 27.01
C GLU A 425 9.06 -10.80 25.93
N LYS A 426 10.36 -10.85 26.25
CA LYS A 426 11.42 -10.71 25.24
C LYS A 426 11.11 -11.69 24.12
N THR A 427 10.64 -11.19 22.97
CA THR A 427 10.00 -12.01 21.92
C THR A 427 10.98 -12.99 21.26
N ARG A 428 12.27 -12.86 21.58
CA ARG A 428 13.38 -13.69 21.12
C ARG A 428 14.08 -14.48 22.23
N GLU A 429 13.48 -14.64 23.42
CA GLU A 429 14.05 -15.58 24.40
C GLU A 429 14.25 -16.94 23.71
N PRO A 430 15.44 -17.55 23.84
CA PRO A 430 15.81 -18.73 23.08
C PRO A 430 15.23 -19.98 23.73
N TYR A 431 13.92 -20.04 23.96
CA TYR A 431 13.23 -21.23 24.44
C TYR A 431 12.05 -21.56 23.54
N THR A 432 11.58 -22.81 23.63
CA THR A 432 10.39 -23.28 22.92
C THR A 432 9.33 -23.75 23.91
N PRO A 433 8.03 -23.76 23.55
CA PRO A 433 6.98 -24.22 24.43
C PRO A 433 7.23 -25.64 24.98
N SER A 434 6.89 -25.84 26.25
CA SER A 434 6.96 -27.17 26.89
C SER A 434 6.03 -28.18 26.21
N ALA A 435 4.87 -27.72 25.73
CA ALA A 435 3.83 -28.56 25.09
C ALA A 435 4.27 -29.22 23.77
N TYR A 436 5.42 -28.85 23.18
CA TYR A 436 5.90 -29.45 21.93
C TYR A 436 6.15 -30.95 22.07
N ILE A 437 6.68 -31.40 23.22
CA ILE A 437 6.92 -32.83 23.44
C ILE A 437 5.62 -33.64 23.44
N ASP A 438 4.52 -33.09 23.95
CA ASP A 438 3.24 -33.80 24.01
C ASP A 438 2.68 -34.05 22.60
N ILE A 439 2.90 -33.10 21.68
CA ILE A 439 2.56 -33.28 20.26
C ILE A 439 3.37 -34.44 19.66
N LEU A 440 4.68 -34.51 19.94
CA LEU A 440 5.51 -35.60 19.44
C LEU A 440 5.17 -36.95 20.07
N ARG A 441 4.86 -36.98 21.37
CA ARG A 441 4.49 -38.21 22.09
C ARG A 441 3.14 -38.76 21.66
N ALA A 442 2.26 -37.94 21.10
CA ALA A 442 1.04 -38.42 20.46
C ALA A 442 1.34 -39.26 19.20
N GLU A 443 2.49 -39.04 18.55
CA GLU A 443 2.96 -39.83 17.41
C GLU A 443 3.86 -41.00 17.84
N VAL A 444 4.78 -40.73 18.78
CA VAL A 444 5.80 -41.67 19.25
C VAL A 444 5.88 -41.57 20.78
N PRO A 445 5.13 -42.40 21.53
CA PRO A 445 5.07 -42.33 22.99
C PRO A 445 6.42 -42.46 23.70
N SER A 446 7.39 -43.13 23.07
CA SER A 446 8.76 -43.32 23.53
C SER A 446 9.68 -42.10 23.33
N ALA A 447 9.20 -41.02 22.70
CA ALA A 447 10.02 -39.84 22.39
C ALA A 447 10.66 -39.23 23.64
N LYS A 448 11.98 -39.08 23.59
CA LYS A 448 12.79 -38.45 24.65
C LYS A 448 12.85 -36.94 24.44
N ASP A 449 12.63 -36.17 25.51
CA ASP A 449 12.75 -34.70 25.51
C ASP A 449 14.08 -34.31 26.15
N ILE A 450 14.90 -33.58 25.41
CA ILE A 450 16.19 -33.05 25.88
C ILE A 450 16.15 -31.53 25.71
N ARG A 451 16.30 -30.82 26.82
CA ARG A 451 16.35 -29.35 26.85
C ARG A 451 17.79 -28.88 26.99
N PHE A 452 18.35 -28.34 25.91
CA PHE A 452 19.73 -27.85 25.92
C PHE A 452 19.78 -26.38 26.34
N LEU A 453 20.82 -26.00 27.10
CA LEU A 453 20.97 -24.68 27.72
C LEU A 453 22.30 -24.06 27.31
N GLU A 454 22.36 -22.73 27.31
CA GLU A 454 23.59 -22.01 27.07
C GLU A 454 24.64 -22.35 28.14
N ASN A 455 25.88 -22.62 27.71
CA ASN A 455 27.02 -22.99 28.57
C ASN A 455 26.83 -24.27 29.41
N VAL A 456 25.81 -25.08 29.15
CA VAL A 456 25.63 -26.39 29.79
C VAL A 456 25.84 -27.49 28.74
N PRO A 457 26.92 -28.28 28.84
CA PRO A 457 27.15 -29.38 27.92
C PRO A 457 26.07 -30.46 28.12
N LEU A 458 25.77 -31.18 27.04
CA LEU A 458 24.93 -32.38 27.12
C LEU A 458 25.62 -33.43 28.01
N SER A 459 24.83 -34.10 28.85
CA SER A 459 25.32 -35.21 29.65
C SER A 459 25.68 -36.42 28.78
N THR A 460 26.54 -37.30 29.28
CA THR A 460 26.92 -38.53 28.57
C THR A 460 25.71 -39.42 28.22
N THR A 461 24.67 -39.39 29.06
CA THR A 461 23.41 -40.11 28.80
C THR A 461 22.64 -39.49 27.64
N GLU A 462 22.53 -38.16 27.60
CA GLU A 462 21.88 -37.44 26.50
C GLU A 462 22.64 -37.62 25.18
N GLU A 463 23.97 -37.54 25.20
CA GLU A 463 24.80 -37.80 24.02
C GLU A 463 24.63 -39.23 23.48
N LYS A 464 24.51 -40.21 24.38
CA LYS A 464 24.25 -41.61 24.03
C LYS A 464 22.86 -41.75 23.40
N ASP A 465 21.84 -41.15 24.01
CA ASP A 465 20.47 -41.18 23.51
C ASP A 465 20.36 -40.57 22.11
N ILE A 466 21.05 -39.46 21.86
CA ILE A 466 21.13 -38.80 20.55
C ILE A 466 21.82 -39.69 19.52
N ALA A 467 22.93 -40.35 19.89
CA ALA A 467 23.68 -41.21 18.98
C ALA A 467 22.92 -42.49 18.60
N GLU A 468 22.14 -43.05 19.52
CA GLU A 468 21.35 -44.26 19.32
C GLU A 468 19.96 -44.01 18.71
N ALA A 469 19.58 -42.75 18.49
CA ALA A 469 18.30 -42.37 17.91
C ALA A 469 18.14 -42.84 16.46
N ASP A 470 16.91 -43.21 16.10
CA ASP A 470 16.50 -43.44 14.72
C ASP A 470 16.40 -42.11 13.96
N ALA A 471 15.86 -41.08 14.64
CA ALA A 471 15.87 -39.70 14.18
C ALA A 471 15.92 -38.71 15.35
N VAL A 472 16.51 -37.55 15.08
CA VAL A 472 16.60 -36.43 16.01
C VAL A 472 15.85 -35.25 15.45
N ILE A 473 14.82 -34.77 16.15
CA ILE A 473 14.11 -33.54 15.81
C ILE A 473 14.75 -32.42 16.62
N PHE A 474 15.50 -31.55 15.95
CA PHE A 474 16.21 -30.43 16.56
C PHE A 474 15.44 -29.13 16.31
N ALA A 475 14.67 -28.69 17.30
CA ALA A 475 13.97 -27.41 17.24
C ALA A 475 14.89 -26.28 17.66
N THR A 476 14.88 -25.19 16.90
CA THR A 476 15.65 -23.98 17.20
C THR A 476 14.78 -22.75 17.32
N ARG A 477 15.28 -21.75 18.04
CA ARG A 477 14.64 -20.46 18.25
C ARG A 477 15.64 -19.36 17.96
N ASN A 478 15.63 -18.84 16.73
CA ASN A 478 16.54 -17.80 16.26
C ASN A 478 18.03 -18.17 16.49
N ALA A 479 18.40 -19.41 16.15
CA ALA A 479 19.77 -19.90 16.26
C ALA A 479 20.78 -19.05 15.47
N SER A 480 20.37 -18.37 14.39
CA SER A 480 21.24 -17.42 13.67
C SER A 480 21.75 -16.27 14.56
N LEU A 481 21.05 -15.98 15.66
CA LEU A 481 21.38 -14.95 16.65
C LEU A 481 21.88 -15.54 17.98
N SER A 482 22.03 -16.87 18.06
CA SER A 482 22.31 -17.58 19.30
C SER A 482 23.38 -18.63 19.07
N ALA A 483 24.64 -18.24 19.34
CA ALA A 483 25.83 -19.04 19.04
C ALA A 483 25.74 -20.46 19.61
N TYR A 484 25.28 -20.64 20.86
CA TYR A 484 25.19 -21.97 21.47
C TYR A 484 24.22 -22.91 20.72
N GLN A 485 23.10 -22.39 20.20
CA GLN A 485 22.16 -23.18 19.39
C GLN A 485 22.78 -23.50 18.02
N LYS A 486 23.40 -22.50 17.38
CA LYS A 486 24.04 -22.64 16.08
C LYS A 486 25.16 -23.68 16.11
N ASP A 487 26.08 -23.55 17.07
CA ASP A 487 27.25 -24.42 17.19
C ASP A 487 26.84 -25.87 17.50
N LEU A 488 25.88 -26.06 18.43
CA LEU A 488 25.35 -27.39 18.73
C LEU A 488 24.67 -28.01 17.50
N GLY A 489 23.84 -27.23 16.79
CA GLY A 489 23.18 -27.68 15.57
C GLY A 489 24.16 -28.11 14.48
N LEU A 490 25.23 -27.34 14.24
CA LEU A 490 26.26 -27.69 13.26
C LEU A 490 27.06 -28.93 13.66
N ALA A 491 27.43 -29.04 14.94
CA ALA A 491 28.14 -30.21 15.47
C ALA A 491 27.29 -31.48 15.34
N LEU A 492 26.01 -31.42 15.72
CA LEU A 492 25.07 -32.54 15.59
C LEU A 492 24.77 -32.87 14.12
N GLY A 493 24.61 -31.87 13.26
CA GLY A 493 24.37 -32.07 11.83
C GLY A 493 25.50 -32.84 11.14
N LYS A 494 26.76 -32.45 11.41
CA LYS A 494 27.95 -33.18 10.93
C LYS A 494 27.99 -34.63 11.40
N LYS A 495 27.56 -34.90 12.64
CA LYS A 495 27.60 -36.24 13.25
C LYS A 495 26.43 -37.13 12.81
N LEU A 496 25.23 -36.57 12.66
CA LEU A 496 23.99 -37.31 12.46
C LEU A 496 23.54 -37.37 11.00
N GLY A 497 23.97 -36.42 10.16
CA GLY A 497 23.58 -36.34 8.75
C GLY A 497 22.06 -36.34 8.56
N SER A 498 21.59 -37.27 7.73
CA SER A 498 20.16 -37.45 7.39
C SER A 498 19.25 -37.83 8.55
N LYS A 499 19.80 -38.30 9.68
CA LYS A 499 19.01 -38.63 10.88
C LYS A 499 18.48 -37.40 11.61
N MET A 500 19.08 -36.23 11.39
CA MET A 500 18.65 -35.00 12.04
C MET A 500 17.67 -34.23 11.14
N VAL A 501 16.55 -33.82 11.73
CA VAL A 501 15.56 -32.92 11.13
C VAL A 501 15.54 -31.65 11.95
N VAL A 502 15.98 -30.55 11.36
CA VAL A 502 15.95 -29.24 12.01
C VAL A 502 14.60 -28.57 11.77
N VAL A 503 14.00 -28.04 12.83
CA VAL A 503 12.76 -27.25 12.78
C VAL A 503 13.06 -25.85 13.32
N ALA A 504 13.23 -24.87 12.43
CA ALA A 504 13.30 -23.46 12.81
C ALA A 504 11.92 -22.97 13.24
N THR A 505 11.76 -22.73 14.54
CA THR A 505 10.47 -22.38 15.15
C THR A 505 10.13 -20.91 15.07
N CYS A 506 10.92 -20.10 14.36
CA CYS A 506 10.73 -18.67 14.26
C CYS A 506 11.38 -18.15 12.99
N ASP A 507 12.40 -17.30 13.10
CA ASP A 507 13.09 -16.75 11.96
C ASP A 507 13.64 -17.91 11.11
N PRO A 508 13.41 -17.89 9.79
CA PRO A 508 13.78 -19.00 8.92
C PRO A 508 15.28 -19.05 8.60
N TYR A 509 16.07 -18.10 9.11
CA TYR A 509 17.49 -17.91 8.80
C TYR A 509 18.44 -18.86 9.53
N ASP A 510 17.95 -19.64 10.51
CA ASP A 510 18.75 -20.40 11.47
C ASP A 510 19.83 -21.27 10.83
N PHE A 511 19.56 -21.91 9.68
CA PHE A 511 20.54 -22.66 8.93
C PHE A 511 20.38 -22.55 7.40
N LEU A 512 19.98 -21.41 6.85
CA LEU A 512 19.70 -21.34 5.40
C LEU A 512 20.94 -21.68 4.55
N GLU A 513 22.11 -21.21 4.96
CA GLU A 513 23.37 -21.31 4.20
C GLU A 513 24.12 -22.64 4.44
N GLU A 514 23.94 -23.29 5.59
CA GLU A 514 24.71 -24.48 6.00
C GLU A 514 24.13 -25.79 5.44
N VAL A 515 24.05 -25.85 4.10
CA VAL A 515 23.53 -27.00 3.33
C VAL A 515 24.40 -28.26 3.49
N SER A 516 25.70 -28.08 3.75
CA SER A 516 26.64 -29.21 3.86
C SER A 516 26.47 -29.96 5.19
N GLU A 517 26.15 -29.24 6.27
CA GLU A 517 25.96 -29.75 7.62
C GLU A 517 24.51 -30.17 7.90
N ILE A 518 23.54 -29.40 7.41
CA ILE A 518 22.13 -29.58 7.76
C ILE A 518 21.35 -30.08 6.55
N LYS A 519 21.07 -31.39 6.54
CA LYS A 519 20.46 -32.10 5.40
C LYS A 519 18.94 -31.96 5.31
N ASN A 520 18.26 -31.90 6.46
CA ASN A 520 16.81 -31.76 6.54
C ASN A 520 16.47 -30.52 7.36
N TYR A 521 15.77 -29.57 6.74
CA TYR A 521 15.46 -28.27 7.33
C TYR A 521 14.03 -27.83 7.00
N ILE A 522 13.26 -27.58 8.06
CA ILE A 522 11.87 -27.14 8.05
C ILE A 522 11.79 -25.81 8.79
N THR A 523 10.94 -24.90 8.32
CA THR A 523 10.59 -23.67 9.04
C THR A 523 9.09 -23.56 9.24
N ILE A 524 8.69 -23.01 10.40
CA ILE A 524 7.30 -22.78 10.80
C ILE A 524 6.99 -21.35 11.23
N TYR A 525 7.96 -20.43 11.10
CA TYR A 525 7.79 -18.97 11.24
C TYR A 525 7.33 -18.42 12.59
N GLU A 526 6.95 -19.25 13.57
CA GLU A 526 6.51 -18.80 14.90
C GLU A 526 6.48 -19.94 15.93
N PRO A 527 6.68 -19.65 17.24
CA PRO A 527 6.85 -20.67 18.27
C PRO A 527 5.50 -21.12 18.84
N THR A 528 4.49 -21.21 18.01
CA THR A 528 3.14 -21.51 18.47
C THR A 528 2.88 -23.01 18.40
N VAL A 529 2.14 -23.51 19.38
CA VAL A 529 1.76 -24.94 19.47
C VAL A 529 1.08 -25.42 18.18
N PRO A 530 0.15 -24.66 17.56
CA PRO A 530 -0.45 -25.07 16.29
C PRO A 530 0.54 -25.11 15.11
N ALA A 531 1.50 -24.18 15.02
CA ALA A 531 2.52 -24.18 13.98
C ALA A 531 3.42 -25.42 14.08
N PHE A 532 3.87 -25.76 15.29
CA PHE A 532 4.67 -26.97 15.52
C PHE A 532 3.87 -28.25 15.24
N LYS A 533 2.58 -28.29 15.60
CA LYS A 533 1.70 -29.40 15.25
C LYS A 533 1.61 -29.63 13.74
N ALA A 534 1.52 -28.56 12.94
CA ALA A 534 1.52 -28.68 11.49
C ALA A 534 2.85 -29.25 10.96
N ALA A 535 4.00 -28.83 11.51
CA ALA A 535 5.29 -29.44 11.18
C ALA A 535 5.36 -30.92 11.58
N VAL A 536 4.86 -31.31 12.76
CA VAL A 536 4.81 -32.72 13.16
C VAL A 536 3.94 -33.54 12.21
N ASN A 537 2.75 -33.04 11.84
CA ASN A 537 1.91 -33.68 10.84
C ASN A 537 2.65 -33.91 9.52
N PHE A 538 3.44 -32.93 9.06
CA PHE A 538 4.27 -33.07 7.87
C PHE A 538 5.43 -34.08 8.06
N ILE A 539 6.17 -33.98 9.17
CA ILE A 539 7.31 -34.84 9.51
C ILE A 539 6.89 -36.32 9.50
N PHE A 540 5.70 -36.65 9.99
CA PHE A 540 5.15 -38.01 10.01
C PHE A 540 4.21 -38.34 8.83
N GLY A 541 4.16 -37.49 7.80
CA GLY A 541 3.46 -37.78 6.53
C GLY A 541 1.92 -37.72 6.59
N LYS A 542 1.36 -37.09 7.63
CA LYS A 542 -0.09 -36.84 7.77
C LYS A 542 -0.56 -35.62 6.97
N ALA A 543 0.35 -34.69 6.69
CA ALA A 543 0.10 -33.49 5.89
C ALA A 543 1.23 -33.26 4.87
N LYS A 544 0.98 -32.41 3.87
CA LYS A 544 2.00 -31.93 2.94
C LYS A 544 2.48 -30.54 3.38
N ALA A 545 3.79 -30.30 3.32
CA ALA A 545 4.32 -28.95 3.38
C ALA A 545 4.00 -28.24 2.05
N LEU A 546 3.14 -27.23 2.10
CA LEU A 546 2.76 -26.43 0.93
C LEU A 546 3.41 -25.06 0.91
N GLY A 547 4.07 -24.68 2.01
CA GLY A 547 4.68 -23.37 2.15
C GLY A 547 5.91 -23.22 1.28
N SER A 548 6.16 -21.98 0.87
CA SER A 548 7.37 -21.54 0.20
C SER A 548 8.10 -20.55 1.08
N LEU A 549 9.43 -20.58 1.07
CA LEU A 549 10.24 -19.65 1.85
C LEU A 549 9.97 -18.20 1.38
N PRO A 550 9.41 -17.32 2.22
CA PRO A 550 9.03 -15.97 1.82
C PRO A 550 10.20 -14.98 1.93
N VAL A 551 11.42 -15.47 2.11
CA VAL A 551 12.65 -14.70 2.30
C VAL A 551 13.82 -15.37 1.60
N GLY A 552 14.86 -14.62 1.26
CA GLY A 552 16.06 -15.14 0.61
C GLY A 552 15.81 -15.63 -0.83
N THR A 553 14.62 -15.40 -1.39
CA THR A 553 14.42 -15.50 -2.84
C THR A 553 15.19 -14.35 -3.47
N ALA A 554 16.13 -14.65 -4.37
CA ALA A 554 16.76 -13.62 -5.17
C ALA A 554 15.66 -12.71 -5.73
N ILE A 555 15.76 -11.41 -5.50
CA ILE A 555 14.91 -10.43 -6.19
C ILE A 555 15.00 -10.84 -7.66
N ASN A 556 13.90 -11.29 -8.27
CA ASN A 556 13.90 -11.62 -9.68
C ASN A 556 14.21 -10.33 -10.43
N GLN A 557 15.50 -10.10 -10.70
CA GLN A 557 15.96 -8.95 -11.44
C GLN A 557 15.54 -9.18 -12.88
N HIS A 558 14.42 -8.58 -13.25
CA HIS A 558 13.93 -8.58 -14.62
C HIS A 558 14.80 -7.62 -15.42
N GLU A 559 15.49 -8.12 -16.44
CA GLU A 559 16.31 -7.26 -17.30
C GLU A 559 15.40 -6.46 -18.23
N VAL A 560 15.03 -5.26 -17.79
CA VAL A 560 14.29 -4.31 -18.61
C VAL A 560 15.25 -3.38 -19.34
N ARG A 561 15.20 -3.42 -20.67
CA ARG A 561 15.99 -2.54 -21.55
C ARG A 561 15.13 -1.49 -22.23
N ILE A 562 15.78 -0.42 -22.65
CA ILE A 562 15.16 0.63 -23.48
C ILE A 562 14.86 0.02 -24.86
N PHE A 563 13.66 0.31 -25.38
CA PHE A 563 13.27 0.02 -26.76
C PHE A 563 14.16 0.78 -27.73
N ASP A 564 14.76 0.08 -28.69
CA ASP A 564 15.79 0.67 -29.57
C ASP A 564 15.26 1.06 -30.97
N GLY A 565 13.97 0.86 -31.24
CA GLY A 565 13.37 1.14 -32.55
C GLY A 565 13.75 0.13 -33.65
N SER A 566 14.46 -0.95 -33.32
CA SER A 566 14.80 -1.99 -34.27
C SER A 566 13.56 -2.76 -34.75
N GLU A 567 13.65 -3.33 -35.95
CA GLU A 567 12.60 -4.19 -36.50
C GLU A 567 12.25 -5.36 -35.56
N LYS A 568 13.22 -5.86 -34.80
CA LYS A 568 13.03 -6.90 -33.79
C LYS A 568 12.10 -6.43 -32.67
N ASP A 569 12.37 -5.25 -32.11
CA ASP A 569 11.59 -4.69 -31.01
C ASP A 569 10.18 -4.30 -31.46
N ILE A 570 10.08 -3.66 -32.64
CA ILE A 570 8.80 -3.30 -33.24
C ILE A 570 7.94 -4.55 -33.45
N THR A 571 8.51 -5.62 -34.01
CA THR A 571 7.79 -6.88 -34.24
C THR A 571 7.35 -7.50 -32.92
N PHE A 572 8.25 -7.56 -31.93
CA PHE A 572 7.93 -8.09 -30.60
C PHE A 572 6.78 -7.34 -29.93
N VAL A 573 6.84 -6.00 -29.89
CA VAL A 573 5.78 -5.18 -29.29
C VAL A 573 4.49 -5.31 -30.08
N TYR A 574 4.54 -5.30 -31.42
CA TYR A 574 3.35 -5.47 -32.28
C TYR A 574 2.62 -6.80 -32.02
N ASP A 575 3.36 -7.91 -32.06
CA ASP A 575 2.78 -9.24 -31.88
C ASP A 575 2.20 -9.41 -30.47
N LEU A 576 2.96 -8.99 -29.44
CA LEU A 576 2.50 -9.11 -28.06
C LEU A 576 1.35 -8.15 -27.76
N TYR A 577 1.38 -6.92 -28.26
CA TYR A 577 0.30 -5.94 -28.08
C TYR A 577 -1.02 -6.48 -28.64
N ASN A 578 -1.03 -6.92 -29.91
CA ASN A 578 -2.27 -7.40 -30.54
C ASN A 578 -2.77 -8.71 -29.94
N LYS A 579 -1.87 -9.53 -29.39
CA LYS A 579 -2.25 -10.73 -28.62
C LYS A 579 -2.90 -10.37 -27.29
N LEU A 580 -2.39 -9.37 -26.58
CA LEU A 580 -2.90 -8.96 -25.27
C LEU A 580 -4.17 -8.12 -25.35
N PHE A 581 -4.32 -7.32 -26.40
CA PHE A 581 -5.41 -6.36 -26.58
C PHE A 581 -6.14 -6.56 -27.92
N PRO A 582 -6.74 -7.74 -28.17
CA PRO A 582 -7.33 -8.06 -29.47
C PRO A 582 -8.50 -7.13 -29.86
N GLN A 583 -9.23 -6.59 -28.89
CA GLN A 583 -10.31 -5.61 -29.14
C GLN A 583 -9.78 -4.23 -29.54
N TRP A 584 -8.49 -3.97 -29.27
CA TRP A 584 -7.80 -2.72 -29.51
C TRP A 584 -6.70 -2.88 -30.56
N ALA A 585 -6.85 -3.84 -31.48
CA ALA A 585 -5.81 -4.18 -32.41
C ALA A 585 -5.36 -2.97 -33.26
N ILE A 586 -4.05 -2.76 -33.36
CA ILE A 586 -3.45 -1.66 -34.11
C ILE A 586 -2.72 -2.24 -35.31
N ASN A 587 -2.85 -1.61 -36.47
CA ASN A 587 -2.07 -1.99 -37.65
C ASN A 587 -0.57 -1.70 -37.44
N ARG A 588 0.28 -2.45 -38.13
CA ARG A 588 1.74 -2.43 -37.89
C ARG A 588 2.37 -1.08 -38.20
N ASP A 589 1.95 -0.43 -39.29
CA ASP A 589 2.52 0.84 -39.74
C ASP A 589 2.19 1.98 -38.76
N LEU A 590 0.95 2.02 -38.27
CA LEU A 590 0.51 2.97 -37.27
C LEU A 590 1.23 2.73 -35.95
N LEU A 591 1.29 1.49 -35.44
CA LEU A 591 2.01 1.21 -34.20
C LEU A 591 3.49 1.60 -34.31
N THR A 592 4.13 1.27 -35.43
CA THR A 592 5.53 1.66 -35.70
C THR A 592 5.72 3.17 -35.66
N LYS A 593 4.78 3.93 -36.24
CA LYS A 593 4.81 5.39 -36.21
C LYS A 593 4.67 5.92 -34.78
N LEU A 594 3.76 5.35 -33.99
CA LEU A 594 3.52 5.76 -32.61
C LEU A 594 4.72 5.46 -31.70
N LEU A 595 5.33 4.28 -31.84
CA LEU A 595 6.52 3.88 -31.08
C LEU A 595 7.77 4.70 -31.43
N ASN A 596 7.88 5.20 -32.65
CA ASN A 596 8.98 6.06 -33.09
C ASN A 596 8.70 7.56 -32.86
N HIS A 597 7.64 7.90 -32.12
CA HIS A 597 7.34 9.29 -31.81
C HIS A 597 8.47 9.92 -30.96
N PRO A 598 8.91 11.17 -31.23
CA PRO A 598 10.09 11.75 -30.57
C PRO A 598 10.00 11.86 -29.04
N SER A 599 8.79 11.90 -28.49
CA SER A 599 8.56 11.93 -27.03
C SER A 599 8.52 10.54 -26.38
N GLY A 600 8.65 9.47 -27.17
CA GLY A 600 8.56 8.08 -26.72
C GLY A 600 9.70 7.70 -25.80
N GLN A 601 9.36 7.08 -24.67
CA GLN A 601 10.28 6.45 -23.72
C GLN A 601 9.72 5.05 -23.47
N HIS A 602 10.17 4.08 -24.27
CA HIS A 602 9.60 2.74 -24.29
C HIS A 602 10.58 1.71 -23.75
N PHE A 603 10.07 0.63 -23.21
CA PHE A 603 10.85 -0.42 -22.56
C PHE A 603 10.35 -1.78 -22.96
N VAL A 604 11.28 -2.72 -23.02
CA VAL A 604 11.00 -4.11 -23.38
C VAL A 604 11.71 -5.05 -22.42
N HIS A 605 11.01 -6.13 -22.11
CA HIS A 605 11.46 -7.32 -21.41
C HIS A 605 11.20 -8.52 -22.35
N GLU A 606 11.87 -9.65 -22.18
CA GLU A 606 11.64 -10.84 -23.03
C GLU A 606 10.17 -11.33 -23.03
N HIS A 607 9.40 -10.95 -22.00
CA HIS A 607 8.00 -11.35 -21.82
C HIS A 607 7.04 -10.17 -21.61
N GLY A 608 7.48 -8.93 -21.87
CA GLY A 608 6.62 -7.76 -21.68
C GLY A 608 7.16 -6.47 -22.27
N PHE A 609 6.35 -5.40 -22.25
CA PHE A 609 6.73 -4.08 -22.71
C PHE A 609 6.02 -2.98 -21.92
N CYS A 610 6.58 -1.77 -21.97
CA CYS A 610 5.98 -0.54 -21.47
C CYS A 610 6.12 0.56 -22.52
N ILE A 611 4.99 1.15 -22.91
CA ILE A 611 4.93 2.31 -23.81
C ILE A 611 4.66 3.54 -22.94
N ALA A 612 5.63 4.43 -22.83
CA ALA A 612 5.47 5.71 -22.14
C ALA A 612 5.91 6.90 -22.99
N TYR A 613 5.43 8.10 -22.64
CA TYR A 613 5.77 9.36 -23.30
C TYR A 613 6.01 10.47 -22.28
N LEU A 614 6.89 11.41 -22.62
CA LEU A 614 7.11 12.65 -21.87
C LEU A 614 6.49 13.85 -22.61
N THR A 615 5.63 14.61 -21.95
CA THR A 615 5.11 15.85 -22.55
C THR A 615 6.09 17.01 -22.41
N ASN A 616 6.04 17.97 -23.33
CA ASN A 616 6.85 19.20 -23.28
C ASN A 616 6.53 20.10 -22.07
N SER A 617 5.45 19.80 -21.34
CA SER A 617 5.09 20.49 -20.09
C SER A 617 5.71 19.86 -18.84
N GLY A 618 6.43 18.74 -18.97
CA GLY A 618 7.07 18.02 -17.86
C GLY A 618 6.17 17.00 -17.19
N HIS A 619 5.14 16.48 -17.88
CA HIS A 619 4.28 15.42 -17.37
C HIS A 619 4.59 14.10 -18.09
N GLY A 620 4.84 13.04 -17.34
CA GLY A 620 5.03 11.70 -17.89
C GLY A 620 3.70 10.98 -18.07
N LYS A 621 3.61 10.10 -19.06
CA LYS A 621 2.45 9.24 -19.29
C LYS A 621 2.87 7.81 -19.60
N ILE A 622 2.44 6.86 -18.76
CA ILE A 622 2.54 5.42 -19.06
C ILE A 622 1.26 5.01 -19.77
N THR A 623 1.38 4.75 -21.06
CA THR A 623 0.26 4.56 -21.96
C THR A 623 -0.20 3.12 -22.06
N CYS A 624 0.73 2.18 -22.03
CA CYS A 624 0.41 0.77 -22.06
C CYS A 624 1.51 -0.03 -21.37
N VAL A 625 1.11 -1.00 -20.54
CA VAL A 625 2.00 -2.02 -19.99
C VAL A 625 1.42 -3.37 -20.37
N GLY A 626 2.21 -4.19 -21.04
CA GLY A 626 1.82 -5.52 -21.49
C GLY A 626 2.77 -6.58 -20.93
N VAL A 627 2.22 -7.63 -20.32
CA VAL A 627 2.99 -8.80 -19.88
C VAL A 627 2.30 -10.06 -20.40
N ALA A 628 3.07 -10.96 -20.99
CA ALA A 628 2.60 -12.24 -21.49
C ALA A 628 1.88 -13.03 -20.38
N GLU A 629 0.75 -13.65 -20.71
CA GLU A 629 -0.18 -14.26 -19.74
C GLU A 629 0.49 -15.24 -18.76
N GLY A 630 1.34 -16.14 -19.27
CA GLY A 630 2.08 -17.12 -18.44
C GLY A 630 3.20 -16.53 -17.57
N HIS A 631 3.50 -15.24 -17.70
CA HIS A 631 4.56 -14.54 -16.97
C HIS A 631 4.02 -13.40 -16.09
N ARG A 632 2.69 -13.29 -15.95
CA ARG A 632 2.06 -12.34 -15.03
C ARG A 632 2.32 -12.76 -13.58
N ASN A 633 2.20 -11.80 -12.66
CA ASN A 633 2.42 -11.98 -11.21
C ASN A 633 3.85 -12.40 -10.80
N GLN A 634 4.83 -12.20 -11.69
CA GLN A 634 6.25 -12.51 -11.44
C GLN A 634 7.12 -11.27 -11.21
N GLY A 635 6.54 -10.06 -11.19
CA GLY A 635 7.26 -8.79 -10.98
C GLY A 635 7.60 -8.02 -12.26
N ILE A 636 7.52 -8.64 -13.44
CA ILE A 636 7.87 -8.02 -14.75
C ILE A 636 7.14 -6.69 -14.98
N GLY A 637 5.82 -6.67 -14.73
CA GLY A 637 5.02 -5.46 -14.90
C GLY A 637 5.42 -4.34 -13.94
N THR A 638 5.82 -4.67 -12.69
CA THR A 638 6.37 -3.68 -11.75
C THR A 638 7.65 -3.09 -12.31
N GLU A 639 8.60 -3.94 -12.69
CA GLU A 639 9.91 -3.47 -13.15
C GLU A 639 9.78 -2.57 -14.39
N LEU A 640 8.90 -2.94 -15.33
CA LEU A 640 8.58 -2.11 -16.50
C LEU A 640 8.03 -0.72 -16.13
N VAL A 641 7.20 -0.62 -15.09
CA VAL A 641 6.64 0.66 -14.59
C VAL A 641 7.69 1.46 -13.84
N THR A 642 8.46 0.80 -12.97
CA THR A 642 9.57 1.41 -12.19
C THR A 642 10.61 2.00 -13.14
N ARG A 643 11.05 1.25 -14.14
CA ARG A 643 12.03 1.73 -15.13
C ARG A 643 11.50 2.91 -15.95
N ALA A 644 10.21 2.89 -16.29
CA ALA A 644 9.56 4.02 -16.94
C ALA A 644 9.51 5.26 -16.05
N GLN A 645 9.20 5.11 -14.77
CA GLN A 645 9.22 6.20 -13.78
C GLN A 645 10.60 6.85 -13.69
N GLU A 646 11.65 6.05 -13.49
CA GLU A 646 13.02 6.53 -13.37
C GLU A 646 13.49 7.27 -14.63
N GLN A 647 13.27 6.67 -15.79
CA GLN A 647 13.69 7.25 -17.07
C GLN A 647 12.95 8.55 -17.37
N LEU A 648 11.63 8.61 -17.14
CA LEU A 648 10.86 9.83 -17.38
C LEU A 648 11.33 10.98 -16.48
N ARG A 649 11.67 10.70 -15.22
CA ARG A 649 12.29 11.70 -14.33
C ARG A 649 13.65 12.15 -14.87
N GLY A 650 14.52 11.21 -15.21
CA GLY A 650 15.86 11.51 -15.74
C GLY A 650 15.81 12.35 -17.02
N VAL A 651 14.94 11.98 -17.96
CA VAL A 651 14.78 12.70 -19.23
C VAL A 651 14.19 14.09 -19.01
N ALA A 652 13.17 14.25 -18.15
CA ALA A 652 12.61 15.57 -17.84
C ALA A 652 13.68 16.54 -17.33
N TYR A 653 14.57 16.05 -16.46
CA TYR A 653 15.70 16.84 -15.97
C TYR A 653 16.69 17.18 -17.10
N MET A 654 17.12 16.19 -17.89
CA MET A 654 18.08 16.39 -18.99
C MET A 654 17.61 17.39 -20.05
N VAL A 655 16.31 17.42 -20.36
CA VAL A 655 15.75 18.34 -21.37
C VAL A 655 15.35 19.70 -20.78
N GLY A 656 15.75 19.99 -19.53
CA GLY A 656 15.59 21.30 -18.90
C GLY A 656 14.18 21.61 -18.39
N LEU A 657 13.32 20.59 -18.21
CA LEU A 657 11.98 20.76 -17.64
C LEU A 657 11.97 20.75 -16.11
N GLY A 658 13.12 20.43 -15.49
CA GLY A 658 13.26 20.25 -14.05
C GLY A 658 12.76 18.86 -13.61
N ASP A 659 12.28 18.76 -12.38
CA ASP A 659 11.66 17.53 -11.88
C ASP A 659 10.37 17.22 -12.63
N LEU A 660 10.09 15.91 -12.78
CA LEU A 660 8.86 15.43 -13.37
C LEU A 660 7.65 15.93 -12.55
N LYS A 661 6.76 16.70 -13.17
CA LYS A 661 5.66 17.38 -12.46
C LYS A 661 4.54 16.43 -12.05
N SER A 662 4.27 15.43 -12.87
CA SER A 662 3.36 14.32 -12.53
C SER A 662 3.61 13.15 -13.48
N LEU A 663 3.11 11.98 -13.10
CA LEU A 663 3.08 10.79 -13.95
C LEU A 663 1.67 10.20 -13.97
N GLY A 664 1.08 10.03 -15.15
CA GLY A 664 -0.27 9.45 -15.25
C GLY A 664 -0.34 8.18 -16.06
N ILE A 665 -1.37 7.38 -15.82
CA ILE A 665 -1.75 6.26 -16.68
C ILE A 665 -2.65 6.75 -17.80
N GLY A 666 -2.33 6.34 -19.03
CA GLY A 666 -2.98 6.80 -20.26
C GLY A 666 -2.04 7.61 -21.14
N SER A 667 -2.60 8.47 -21.98
CA SER A 667 -1.86 9.19 -23.02
C SER A 667 -2.49 10.56 -23.31
N VAL A 668 -1.74 11.43 -23.98
CA VAL A 668 -2.21 12.73 -24.49
C VAL A 668 -2.01 12.80 -26.00
N PHE A 669 -0.77 13.02 -26.44
CA PHE A 669 -0.36 12.86 -27.84
C PHE A 669 1.03 12.20 -27.84
N PRO A 670 1.25 11.10 -28.59
CA PRO A 670 0.24 10.32 -29.32
C PRO A 670 -0.85 9.72 -28.39
N ARG A 671 -1.99 9.34 -28.96
CA ARG A 671 -3.20 8.93 -28.25
C ARG A 671 -3.50 7.44 -28.42
N PHE A 672 -3.38 6.70 -27.33
CA PHE A 672 -3.99 5.38 -27.16
C PHE A 672 -5.24 5.57 -26.29
N TRP A 673 -5.21 5.12 -25.03
CA TRP A 673 -6.26 5.42 -24.05
C TRP A 673 -5.93 6.70 -23.27
N PRO A 674 -6.91 7.57 -22.99
CA PRO A 674 -6.72 8.73 -22.11
C PRO A 674 -6.65 8.35 -20.62
N GLY A 675 -7.01 7.12 -20.27
CA GLY A 675 -6.94 6.52 -18.93
C GLY A 675 -7.07 5.00 -19.04
N VAL A 676 -7.38 4.30 -17.94
CA VAL A 676 -7.62 2.85 -17.97
C VAL A 676 -9.08 2.58 -18.37
N PRO A 677 -9.36 1.75 -19.39
CA PRO A 677 -10.74 1.40 -19.77
C PRO A 677 -11.56 0.84 -18.61
N ILE A 678 -12.82 1.27 -18.47
CA ILE A 678 -13.68 0.86 -17.35
C ILE A 678 -14.07 -0.63 -17.38
N ASP A 679 -14.02 -1.24 -18.55
CA ASP A 679 -14.35 -2.65 -18.81
C ASP A 679 -13.18 -3.60 -18.55
N PHE A 680 -11.98 -3.07 -18.29
CA PHE A 680 -10.86 -3.90 -17.87
C PHE A 680 -11.10 -4.49 -16.47
N PRO A 681 -10.62 -5.73 -16.20
CA PRO A 681 -10.77 -6.36 -14.89
C PRO A 681 -10.25 -5.49 -13.74
N GLN A 682 -10.90 -5.59 -12.59
CA GLN A 682 -10.55 -4.79 -11.42
C GLN A 682 -9.09 -5.01 -10.98
N GLU A 683 -8.57 -6.24 -11.11
CA GLU A 683 -7.16 -6.58 -10.86
C GLU A 683 -6.15 -5.75 -11.68
N VAL A 684 -6.53 -5.35 -12.92
CA VAL A 684 -5.68 -4.52 -13.79
C VAL A 684 -5.69 -3.06 -13.32
N LYS A 685 -6.81 -2.58 -12.82
CA LYS A 685 -6.92 -1.22 -12.24
C LYS A 685 -6.15 -1.17 -10.91
N GLU A 686 -6.32 -2.20 -10.10
CA GLU A 686 -5.63 -2.39 -8.84
C GLU A 686 -4.12 -2.52 -9.02
N PHE A 687 -3.63 -3.09 -10.12
CA PHE A 687 -2.20 -3.11 -10.45
C PHE A 687 -1.57 -1.70 -10.35
N PHE A 688 -2.21 -0.67 -10.89
CA PHE A 688 -1.68 0.69 -10.80
C PHE A 688 -1.85 1.30 -9.40
N ALA A 689 -3.02 1.12 -8.79
CA ALA A 689 -3.27 1.59 -7.42
C ALA A 689 -2.24 1.02 -6.43
N HIS A 690 -1.94 -0.27 -6.57
CA HIS A 690 -0.96 -0.98 -5.77
C HIS A 690 0.48 -0.49 -5.93
N ARG A 691 0.77 0.31 -6.96
CA ARG A 691 2.07 0.94 -7.21
C ARG A 691 2.06 2.44 -6.93
N GLY A 692 1.07 2.90 -6.17
CA GLY A 692 0.96 4.27 -5.67
C GLY A 692 0.24 5.24 -6.61
N PHE A 693 -0.30 4.78 -7.75
CA PHE A 693 -1.11 5.64 -8.60
C PHE A 693 -2.50 5.86 -7.99
N GLN A 694 -2.91 7.10 -7.82
CA GLN A 694 -4.20 7.47 -7.24
C GLN A 694 -5.25 7.60 -8.33
N LYS A 695 -6.37 6.91 -8.15
CA LYS A 695 -7.54 7.04 -9.01
C LYS A 695 -8.14 8.44 -8.87
N HIS A 696 -8.50 9.05 -9.99
CA HIS A 696 -9.20 10.34 -10.01
C HIS A 696 -10.58 10.23 -9.36
N THR A 697 -10.94 11.24 -8.56
CA THR A 697 -12.29 11.39 -7.99
C THR A 697 -13.25 12.15 -8.91
N THR A 698 -12.73 12.70 -10.02
CA THR A 698 -13.50 13.42 -11.04
C THR A 698 -14.24 12.46 -11.97
N PRO A 699 -15.24 12.93 -12.75
CA PRO A 699 -15.91 12.10 -13.73
C PRO A 699 -14.93 11.47 -14.72
N THR A 700 -15.18 10.22 -15.07
CA THR A 700 -14.48 9.44 -16.10
C THR A 700 -14.34 10.18 -17.43
N ALA A 701 -13.25 9.92 -18.16
CA ALA A 701 -13.11 10.38 -19.53
C ALA A 701 -13.96 9.51 -20.47
N ARG A 702 -14.54 10.10 -21.52
CA ARG A 702 -15.30 9.36 -22.55
C ARG A 702 -14.84 9.71 -23.94
N ASP A 703 -14.69 8.70 -24.79
CA ASP A 703 -14.69 8.91 -26.23
C ASP A 703 -16.12 8.74 -26.73
N MET A 704 -16.59 9.72 -27.48
CA MET A 704 -17.97 9.81 -27.94
C MET A 704 -18.01 9.60 -29.45
N TYR A 705 -18.96 8.80 -29.93
CA TYR A 705 -19.14 8.53 -31.35
C TYR A 705 -20.50 8.98 -31.87
N ARG A 706 -20.52 9.45 -33.12
CA ARG A 706 -21.73 9.74 -33.88
C ARG A 706 -21.58 9.33 -35.34
N ASP A 707 -22.61 8.67 -35.87
CA ASP A 707 -22.79 8.48 -37.31
C ASP A 707 -23.31 9.78 -37.94
N ILE A 708 -22.65 10.25 -38.99
CA ILE A 708 -22.97 11.50 -39.68
C ILE A 708 -23.44 11.29 -41.11
N ARG A 709 -23.77 10.06 -41.55
CA ARG A 709 -24.31 9.79 -42.89
C ARG A 709 -25.69 10.43 -43.10
N GLN A 710 -26.42 10.64 -42.02
CA GLN A 710 -27.72 11.32 -42.00
C GLN A 710 -27.58 12.76 -41.48
N GLU A 711 -28.61 13.33 -40.85
CA GLU A 711 -28.56 14.67 -40.25
C GLU A 711 -27.50 14.75 -39.14
N VAL A 712 -26.61 15.75 -39.24
CA VAL A 712 -25.46 15.90 -38.33
C VAL A 712 -25.85 16.35 -36.92
N ALA A 713 -27.05 16.91 -36.74
CA ALA A 713 -27.59 17.33 -35.45
C ALA A 713 -29.14 17.35 -35.49
N PRO A 714 -29.82 17.34 -34.33
CA PRO A 714 -31.28 17.45 -34.28
C PRO A 714 -31.81 18.75 -34.91
N ALA A 715 -33.00 18.70 -35.54
CA ALA A 715 -33.60 19.84 -36.25
C ALA A 715 -33.67 21.14 -35.42
N ALA A 716 -34.01 21.05 -34.13
CA ALA A 716 -34.05 22.21 -33.23
C ALA A 716 -32.66 22.86 -33.03
N VAL A 717 -31.58 22.08 -33.09
CA VAL A 717 -30.21 22.60 -33.03
C VAL A 717 -29.85 23.26 -34.37
N LEU A 718 -30.17 22.64 -35.49
CA LEU A 718 -29.92 23.21 -36.82
C LEU A 718 -30.64 24.56 -37.00
N ASP A 719 -31.89 24.68 -36.55
CA ASP A 719 -32.64 25.94 -36.56
C ASP A 719 -31.93 27.03 -35.74
N ARG A 720 -31.47 26.71 -34.52
CA ARG A 720 -30.68 27.65 -33.69
C ARG A 720 -29.38 28.08 -34.35
N VAL A 721 -28.66 27.14 -34.96
CA VAL A 721 -27.40 27.42 -35.65
C VAL A 721 -27.64 28.32 -36.87
N SER A 722 -28.74 28.13 -37.60
CA SER A 722 -29.08 28.95 -38.78
C SER A 722 -29.38 30.42 -38.46
N LYS A 723 -29.72 30.73 -37.20
CA LYS A 723 -30.05 32.08 -36.72
C LYS A 723 -28.85 32.86 -36.18
N LEU A 724 -27.66 32.24 -36.13
CA LEU A 724 -26.46 32.91 -35.67
C LEU A 724 -25.89 33.78 -36.79
N ASP A 725 -25.59 35.03 -36.46
CA ASP A 725 -24.90 35.97 -37.36
C ASP A 725 -23.39 35.71 -37.37
N LEU A 726 -23.01 34.54 -37.87
CA LEU A 726 -21.64 34.03 -37.93
C LEU A 726 -21.41 33.31 -39.25
N THR A 727 -20.19 33.41 -39.78
CA THR A 727 -19.75 32.59 -40.91
C THR A 727 -18.79 31.52 -40.43
N PHE A 728 -18.77 30.37 -41.11
CA PHE A 728 -17.96 29.22 -40.74
C PHE A 728 -17.21 28.71 -41.97
N ALA A 729 -15.91 28.51 -41.85
CA ALA A 729 -15.09 27.99 -42.95
C ALA A 729 -13.86 27.23 -42.42
N PRO A 730 -13.33 26.27 -43.22
CA PRO A 730 -12.02 25.71 -42.97
C PRO A 730 -10.94 26.81 -42.92
N LEU A 731 -9.96 26.67 -42.03
CA LEU A 731 -8.87 27.63 -41.89
C LEU A 731 -8.03 27.68 -43.16
N SER A 732 -7.79 28.89 -43.66
CA SER A 732 -6.87 29.15 -44.76
C SER A 732 -5.49 29.59 -44.23
N PRO A 733 -4.39 29.36 -44.99
CA PRO A 733 -3.04 29.72 -44.57
C PRO A 733 -2.87 31.21 -44.21
N ASP A 734 -3.55 32.11 -44.93
CA ASP A 734 -3.50 33.56 -44.69
C ASP A 734 -4.17 33.98 -43.37
N LYS A 735 -5.02 33.13 -42.79
CA LYS A 735 -5.71 33.35 -41.51
C LYS A 735 -5.06 32.64 -40.33
N TYR A 736 -3.99 31.89 -40.56
CA TYR A 736 -3.32 31.08 -39.54
C TYR A 736 -2.74 31.92 -38.40
N GLU A 737 -2.09 33.05 -38.71
CA GLU A 737 -1.44 33.88 -37.68
C GLU A 737 -2.42 34.42 -36.63
N GLU A 738 -3.61 34.84 -37.06
CA GLU A 738 -4.67 35.24 -36.14
C GLU A 738 -5.16 34.03 -35.30
N CYS A 739 -5.35 32.87 -35.95
CA CYS A 739 -5.78 31.65 -35.29
C CYS A 739 -4.80 31.25 -34.18
N ILE A 740 -3.52 31.10 -34.48
CA ILE A 740 -2.54 30.62 -33.50
C ILE A 740 -2.32 31.62 -32.35
N THR A 741 -2.39 32.92 -32.65
CA THR A 741 -2.33 33.98 -31.65
C THR A 741 -3.51 33.88 -30.68
N LYS A 742 -4.73 33.71 -31.19
CA LYS A 742 -5.93 33.56 -30.35
C LYS A 742 -5.98 32.21 -29.63
N GLN A 743 -5.45 31.15 -30.22
CA GLN A 743 -5.30 29.84 -29.55
C GLN A 743 -4.40 29.98 -28.32
N ARG A 744 -3.22 30.58 -28.47
CA ARG A 744 -2.28 30.81 -27.35
C ARG A 744 -2.85 31.75 -26.27
N ALA A 745 -3.67 32.73 -26.67
CA ALA A 745 -4.31 33.66 -25.73
C ALA A 745 -5.46 33.00 -24.94
N ASN A 746 -6.28 32.18 -25.59
CA ASN A 746 -7.49 31.60 -24.98
C ASN A 746 -7.25 30.25 -24.29
N PHE A 747 -6.35 29.42 -24.82
CA PHE A 747 -6.16 28.04 -24.38
C PHE A 747 -4.73 27.83 -23.90
N LYS A 748 -4.55 27.85 -22.58
CA LYS A 748 -3.26 27.59 -21.93
C LYS A 748 -2.78 26.13 -22.06
N GLN A 749 -3.55 25.28 -22.74
CA GLN A 749 -3.22 23.86 -22.96
C GLN A 749 -2.25 23.74 -24.14
N ILE A 750 -0.97 23.54 -23.82
CA ILE A 750 0.12 23.46 -24.82
C ILE A 750 -0.17 22.39 -25.89
N GLY A 751 -0.77 21.27 -25.52
CA GLY A 751 -1.09 20.18 -26.47
C GLY A 751 -2.09 20.60 -27.56
N TRP A 752 -3.02 21.51 -27.27
CA TRP A 752 -3.94 22.03 -28.29
C TRP A 752 -3.17 22.86 -29.31
N VAL A 753 -2.41 23.85 -28.84
CA VAL A 753 -1.62 24.75 -29.70
C VAL A 753 -0.69 23.94 -30.62
N GLN A 754 -0.03 22.91 -30.09
CA GLN A 754 0.86 22.03 -30.87
C GLN A 754 0.13 21.27 -31.99
N ALA A 755 -1.12 20.85 -31.78
CA ALA A 755 -1.90 20.19 -32.82
C ALA A 755 -2.17 21.14 -34.01
N TYR A 756 -2.50 22.41 -33.74
CA TYR A 756 -2.68 23.43 -34.78
C TYR A 756 -1.36 23.72 -35.52
N GLU A 757 -0.25 23.84 -34.79
CA GLU A 757 1.09 24.07 -35.37
C GLU A 757 1.52 22.92 -36.28
N ARG A 758 1.24 21.67 -35.88
CA ARG A 758 1.55 20.49 -36.70
C ARG A 758 0.72 20.41 -37.97
N LEU A 759 -0.58 20.71 -37.89
CA LEU A 759 -1.43 20.80 -39.07
C LEU A 759 -0.91 21.88 -40.02
N ALA A 760 -0.55 23.06 -39.51
CA ALA A 760 0.00 24.14 -40.33
C ALA A 760 1.32 23.75 -40.99
N ALA A 761 2.26 23.15 -40.24
CA ALA A 761 3.54 22.68 -40.75
C ALA A 761 3.39 21.59 -41.84
N ALA A 762 2.34 20.77 -41.75
CA ALA A 762 2.00 19.78 -42.77
C ALA A 762 1.17 20.35 -43.95
N GLY A 763 0.85 21.64 -43.95
CA GLY A 763 -0.03 22.26 -44.95
C GLY A 763 -1.50 21.88 -44.83
N GLN A 764 -1.91 21.29 -43.71
CA GLN A 764 -3.25 20.73 -43.45
C GLN A 764 -4.18 21.71 -42.69
N HIS A 765 -4.08 23.02 -42.96
CA HIS A 765 -4.93 24.05 -42.33
C HIS A 765 -6.43 23.76 -42.45
N HIS A 766 -6.85 23.16 -43.57
CA HIS A 766 -8.24 22.78 -43.84
C HIS A 766 -8.83 21.77 -42.83
N GLU A 767 -8.00 21.15 -41.98
CA GLU A 767 -8.45 20.28 -40.88
C GLU A 767 -8.91 21.05 -39.64
N VAL A 768 -9.00 22.39 -39.73
CA VAL A 768 -9.49 23.27 -38.66
C VAL A 768 -10.73 24.00 -39.16
N MET A 769 -11.84 23.91 -38.42
CA MET A 769 -13.04 24.73 -38.63
C MET A 769 -12.97 25.99 -37.78
N VAL A 770 -13.29 27.13 -38.37
CA VAL A 770 -13.24 28.44 -37.73
C VAL A 770 -14.59 29.14 -37.85
N ALA A 771 -15.02 29.79 -36.77
CA ALA A 771 -16.16 30.69 -36.72
C ALA A 771 -15.69 32.14 -36.80
N PHE A 772 -16.32 32.92 -37.67
CA PHE A 772 -16.00 34.32 -37.92
C PHE A 772 -17.20 35.21 -37.61
N LEU A 773 -16.92 36.35 -36.98
CA LEU A 773 -17.87 37.45 -36.79
C LEU A 773 -18.12 38.17 -38.12
N PRO A 774 -19.19 38.99 -38.23
CA PRO A 774 -19.50 39.76 -39.44
C PRO A 774 -18.37 40.70 -39.91
N ASP A 775 -17.50 41.13 -38.99
CA ASP A 775 -16.31 41.95 -39.28
C ASP A 775 -15.12 41.12 -39.81
N GLY A 776 -15.26 39.80 -39.94
CA GLY A 776 -14.25 38.88 -40.42
C GLY A 776 -13.26 38.38 -39.35
N SER A 777 -13.41 38.80 -38.09
CA SER A 777 -12.55 38.35 -36.99
C SER A 777 -12.95 36.97 -36.46
N GLN A 778 -11.98 36.17 -36.04
CA GLN A 778 -12.20 34.80 -35.55
C GLN A 778 -12.73 34.79 -34.10
N VAL A 779 -13.77 34.00 -33.82
CA VAL A 779 -14.41 33.93 -32.49
C VAL A 779 -14.51 32.50 -31.93
N GLY A 780 -14.18 31.49 -32.72
CA GLY A 780 -14.11 30.11 -32.24
C GLY A 780 -13.48 29.15 -33.25
N TRP A 781 -13.01 28.01 -32.75
CA TRP A 781 -12.18 27.06 -33.49
C TRP A 781 -12.47 25.62 -33.04
N THR A 782 -12.29 24.67 -33.95
CA THR A 782 -12.21 23.24 -33.60
C THR A 782 -11.38 22.50 -34.63
N LEU A 783 -10.67 21.46 -34.20
CA LEU A 783 -10.12 20.48 -35.13
C LEU A 783 -11.26 19.64 -35.71
N MET A 784 -11.13 19.24 -36.97
CA MET A 784 -12.05 18.36 -37.71
C MET A 784 -11.26 17.40 -38.61
N CYS A 785 -10.33 16.68 -37.97
CA CYS A 785 -9.29 15.89 -38.62
C CYS A 785 -9.83 14.62 -39.29
N SER A 786 -9.32 14.31 -40.48
CA SER A 786 -9.41 12.96 -41.06
C SER A 786 -8.43 11.99 -40.37
N ALA A 787 -8.68 10.67 -40.47
CA ALA A 787 -7.74 9.65 -39.97
C ALA A 787 -6.35 9.73 -40.63
N SER A 788 -6.28 10.26 -41.86
CA SER A 788 -5.03 10.49 -42.60
C SER A 788 -4.30 11.79 -42.25
N SER A 789 -4.90 12.69 -41.46
CA SER A 789 -4.23 13.94 -41.08
C SER A 789 -3.04 13.65 -40.15
N VAL A 790 -2.06 14.57 -40.08
CA VAL A 790 -0.88 14.40 -39.22
C VAL A 790 -1.27 14.31 -37.74
N VAL A 791 -2.41 14.88 -37.35
CA VAL A 791 -2.99 14.75 -36.00
C VAL A 791 -3.85 13.48 -35.89
N GLY A 792 -4.63 13.13 -36.92
CA GLY A 792 -5.45 11.91 -36.91
C GLY A 792 -4.61 10.63 -36.79
N GLN A 793 -3.42 10.64 -37.41
CA GLN A 793 -2.45 9.54 -37.33
C GLN A 793 -1.75 9.41 -35.95
N ASP A 794 -2.04 10.30 -34.99
CA ASP A 794 -1.60 10.11 -33.61
C ASP A 794 -2.59 9.25 -32.79
N PHE A 795 -3.78 8.96 -33.33
CA PHE A 795 -4.82 8.21 -32.63
C PHE A 795 -4.78 6.74 -33.01
N ALA A 796 -4.36 5.90 -32.06
CA ALA A 796 -4.23 4.46 -32.24
C ALA A 796 -5.55 3.78 -32.63
N TYR A 797 -6.68 4.25 -32.07
CA TYR A 797 -7.97 3.54 -32.11
C TYR A 797 -9.05 4.23 -32.94
N LEU A 798 -8.75 5.36 -33.59
CA LEU A 798 -9.72 6.02 -34.45
C LEU A 798 -10.28 5.08 -35.55
N PRO A 799 -9.48 4.21 -36.19
CA PRO A 799 -9.98 3.25 -37.17
C PRO A 799 -10.83 2.10 -36.59
N LEU A 800 -10.87 1.91 -35.26
CA LEU A 800 -11.66 0.86 -34.62
C LEU A 800 -13.11 1.27 -34.36
N LEU A 801 -13.43 2.55 -34.55
CA LEU A 801 -14.79 3.05 -34.44
C LEU A 801 -15.66 2.57 -35.62
N PRO A 802 -17.00 2.61 -35.48
CA PRO A 802 -17.91 1.94 -36.43
C PRO A 802 -17.79 2.33 -37.90
N SER A 803 -17.21 3.50 -38.23
CA SER A 803 -16.99 3.94 -39.62
C SER A 803 -15.59 3.64 -40.16
N GLY A 804 -14.75 2.91 -39.41
CA GLY A 804 -13.40 2.53 -39.84
C GLY A 804 -12.52 3.73 -40.19
N ASP A 805 -11.78 3.64 -41.29
CA ASP A 805 -10.94 4.72 -41.85
C ASP A 805 -11.74 5.97 -42.27
N LYS A 806 -13.06 5.89 -42.34
CA LYS A 806 -13.96 7.04 -42.58
C LYS A 806 -14.47 7.67 -41.29
N THR A 807 -13.89 7.30 -40.15
CA THR A 807 -14.10 8.01 -38.88
C THR A 807 -13.14 9.18 -38.79
N GLY A 808 -13.68 10.39 -38.67
CA GLY A 808 -12.89 11.58 -38.37
C GLY A 808 -12.90 11.94 -36.88
N LEU A 809 -12.07 12.90 -36.51
CA LEU A 809 -11.89 13.38 -35.15
C LEU A 809 -12.26 14.86 -35.04
N ILE A 810 -13.12 15.18 -34.08
CA ILE A 810 -13.31 16.54 -33.60
C ILE A 810 -12.67 16.68 -32.23
N ALA A 811 -11.73 17.62 -32.09
CA ALA A 811 -10.98 17.88 -30.87
C ALA A 811 -10.67 19.37 -30.72
N CYS A 812 -10.18 19.78 -29.54
CA CYS A 812 -9.78 21.16 -29.26
C CYS A 812 -10.86 22.21 -29.57
N VAL A 813 -12.11 21.93 -29.17
CA VAL A 813 -13.26 22.81 -29.35
C VAL A 813 -13.11 24.03 -28.44
N GLY A 814 -12.91 25.20 -29.03
CA GLY A 814 -12.58 26.43 -28.32
C GLY A 814 -13.42 27.62 -28.77
N VAL A 815 -13.87 28.43 -27.81
CA VAL A 815 -14.60 29.68 -28.08
C VAL A 815 -13.93 30.83 -27.35
N ASP A 816 -13.67 31.92 -28.08
CA ASP A 816 -13.15 33.16 -27.52
C ASP A 816 -14.09 33.70 -26.44
N ALA A 817 -13.54 34.38 -25.42
CA ALA A 817 -14.35 34.96 -24.35
C ALA A 817 -15.54 35.79 -24.85
N SER A 818 -15.38 36.52 -25.95
CA SER A 818 -16.43 37.34 -26.58
C SER A 818 -17.59 36.54 -27.20
N GLY A 819 -17.37 35.26 -27.51
CA GLY A 819 -18.34 34.34 -28.13
C GLY A 819 -19.03 33.37 -27.16
N ARG A 820 -18.59 33.30 -25.90
CA ARG A 820 -19.12 32.33 -24.92
C ARG A 820 -20.60 32.63 -24.60
N GLY A 821 -21.39 31.57 -24.43
CA GLY A 821 -22.83 31.66 -24.16
C GLY A 821 -23.71 32.03 -25.36
N LYS A 822 -23.12 32.32 -26.53
CA LYS A 822 -23.86 32.74 -27.74
C LYS A 822 -24.13 31.61 -28.75
N GLY A 823 -23.95 30.35 -28.35
CA GLY A 823 -24.15 29.19 -29.24
C GLY A 823 -23.02 28.90 -30.23
N VAL A 824 -21.93 29.68 -30.23
CA VAL A 824 -20.77 29.51 -31.15
C VAL A 824 -20.19 28.09 -31.12
N GLY A 825 -19.95 27.53 -29.93
CA GLY A 825 -19.35 26.20 -29.79
C GLY A 825 -20.22 25.08 -30.38
N LEU A 826 -21.54 25.17 -30.18
CA LEU A 826 -22.48 24.21 -30.75
C LEU A 826 -22.52 24.31 -32.28
N ALA A 827 -22.53 25.53 -32.81
CA ALA A 827 -22.52 25.79 -34.24
C ALA A 827 -21.23 25.33 -34.93
N LEU A 828 -20.08 25.54 -34.30
CA LEU A 828 -18.78 25.03 -34.76
C LEU A 828 -18.83 23.53 -34.99
N LEU A 829 -19.36 22.76 -34.03
CA LEU A 829 -19.46 21.32 -34.13
C LEU A 829 -20.37 20.88 -35.28
N VAL A 830 -21.53 21.52 -35.42
CA VAL A 830 -22.45 21.24 -36.54
C VAL A 830 -21.76 21.49 -37.88
N LYS A 831 -21.10 22.65 -38.03
CA LYS A 831 -20.45 23.05 -39.28
C LYS A 831 -19.23 22.20 -39.60
N ALA A 832 -18.46 21.80 -38.59
CA ALA A 832 -17.38 20.83 -38.73
C ALA A 832 -17.90 19.47 -39.22
N MET A 833 -18.98 18.93 -38.63
CA MET A 833 -19.57 17.67 -39.08
C MET A 833 -20.13 17.75 -40.51
N GLU A 834 -20.75 18.87 -40.90
CA GLU A 834 -21.21 19.10 -42.28
C GLU A 834 -20.04 19.10 -43.28
N ASP A 835 -18.92 19.74 -42.93
CA ASP A 835 -17.71 19.76 -43.75
C ASP A 835 -17.06 18.37 -43.85
N MET A 836 -16.88 17.68 -42.72
CA MET A 836 -16.34 16.33 -42.68
C MET A 836 -17.19 15.34 -43.51
N ARG A 837 -18.52 15.44 -43.43
CA ARG A 837 -19.43 14.65 -44.26
C ARG A 837 -19.23 14.93 -45.75
N ARG A 838 -19.08 16.21 -46.12
CA ARG A 838 -18.80 16.63 -47.51
C ARG A 838 -17.47 16.07 -48.01
N ARG A 839 -16.49 15.94 -47.12
CA ARG A 839 -15.18 15.32 -47.37
C ARG A 839 -15.21 13.79 -47.36
N GLY A 840 -16.37 13.17 -47.18
CA GLY A 840 -16.56 11.71 -47.26
C GLY A 840 -16.42 10.94 -45.94
N MET A 841 -16.37 11.64 -44.79
CA MET A 841 -16.42 10.98 -43.49
C MET A 841 -17.84 10.48 -43.19
N GLU A 842 -17.94 9.28 -42.61
CA GLU A 842 -19.21 8.64 -42.27
C GLU A 842 -19.50 8.69 -40.77
N GLY A 843 -18.46 8.85 -39.94
CA GLY A 843 -18.58 8.94 -38.49
C GLY A 843 -17.61 9.96 -37.89
N VAL A 844 -17.91 10.41 -36.68
CA VAL A 844 -17.09 11.37 -35.93
C VAL A 844 -16.87 10.87 -34.51
N CYS A 845 -15.60 10.92 -34.09
CA CYS A 845 -15.17 10.77 -32.71
C CYS A 845 -14.96 12.14 -32.05
N ILE A 846 -15.38 12.27 -30.80
CA ILE A 846 -14.92 13.33 -29.90
C ILE A 846 -14.22 12.65 -28.74
N ASP A 847 -12.90 12.80 -28.67
CA ASP A 847 -12.07 12.11 -27.69
C ASP A 847 -11.99 12.84 -26.34
N TRP A 848 -11.72 12.08 -25.28
CA TRP A 848 -11.39 12.56 -23.95
C TRP A 848 -12.34 13.63 -23.37
N VAL A 849 -13.63 13.34 -23.39
CA VAL A 849 -14.67 14.23 -22.87
C VAL A 849 -14.99 13.96 -21.41
N VAL A 850 -14.91 15.00 -20.58
CA VAL A 850 -15.37 14.98 -19.18
C VAL A 850 -16.71 15.70 -18.96
N ILE A 851 -17.06 16.65 -19.83
CA ILE A 851 -18.34 17.38 -19.77
C ILE A 851 -19.48 16.43 -20.13
N ARG A 852 -20.58 16.48 -19.37
CA ARG A 852 -21.77 15.65 -19.60
C ARG A 852 -22.91 16.47 -20.18
N GLY A 853 -23.70 15.86 -21.05
CA GLY A 853 -24.91 16.43 -21.64
C GLY A 853 -24.69 17.37 -22.83
N PHE A 854 -23.50 17.97 -23.00
CA PHE A 854 -23.23 18.93 -24.09
C PHE A 854 -23.20 18.25 -25.46
N TYR A 855 -22.35 17.25 -25.66
CA TYR A 855 -22.22 16.56 -26.95
C TYR A 855 -23.42 15.65 -27.23
N GLU A 856 -24.09 15.17 -26.19
CA GLU A 856 -25.33 14.40 -26.27
C GLU A 856 -26.48 15.23 -26.86
N THR A 857 -26.45 16.57 -26.72
CA THR A 857 -27.42 17.44 -27.42
C THR A 857 -27.29 17.39 -28.94
N LEU A 858 -26.10 17.08 -29.44
CA LEU A 858 -25.82 16.82 -30.85
C LEU A 858 -26.04 15.34 -31.20
N GLY A 859 -26.49 14.52 -30.25
CA GLY A 859 -26.75 13.09 -30.39
C GLY A 859 -25.48 12.23 -30.51
N PHE A 860 -24.36 12.67 -29.95
CA PHE A 860 -23.22 11.79 -29.68
C PHE A 860 -23.58 10.81 -28.55
N LYS A 861 -23.02 9.60 -28.61
CA LYS A 861 -23.15 8.60 -27.56
C LYS A 861 -21.77 8.20 -27.04
N PRO A 862 -21.60 7.93 -25.73
CA PRO A 862 -20.38 7.32 -25.23
C PRO A 862 -20.12 6.01 -25.96
N TYR A 863 -18.89 5.84 -26.44
CA TYR A 863 -18.43 4.61 -27.08
C TYR A 863 -17.42 3.90 -26.18
N TRP A 864 -16.45 4.63 -25.66
CA TRP A 864 -15.49 4.14 -24.66
C TRP A 864 -15.43 5.07 -23.46
N GLU A 865 -15.10 4.52 -22.30
CA GLU A 865 -15.03 5.24 -21.03
C GLU A 865 -13.83 4.77 -20.20
N TYR A 866 -13.20 5.72 -19.50
CA TYR A 866 -11.89 5.52 -18.87
C TYR A 866 -11.80 6.16 -17.49
N GLU A 867 -11.07 5.49 -16.60
CA GLU A 867 -10.70 5.97 -15.28
C GLU A 867 -9.29 6.56 -15.31
N GLY A 868 -9.13 7.75 -14.74
CA GLY A 868 -7.82 8.41 -14.63
C GLY A 868 -7.05 7.93 -13.41
N PHE A 869 -5.73 7.77 -13.56
CA PHE A 869 -4.81 7.46 -12.47
C PHE A 869 -3.57 8.34 -12.60
N ASP A 870 -3.15 9.00 -11.53
CA ASP A 870 -1.90 9.78 -11.48
C ASP A 870 -1.09 9.42 -10.22
N TRP A 871 0.23 9.42 -10.36
CA TRP A 871 1.22 9.23 -9.30
C TRP A 871 1.77 10.58 -8.84
#